data_AF-A0A3L7WQW5-F1
#
_entry.id   AF-A0A3L7WQW5-F1
#
_cell.length_a   1.000
_cell.length_b   1.000
_cell.length_c   1.000
_cell.angle_alpha   90.00
_cell.angle_beta   90.00
_cell.angle_gamma   90.00
#
_symmetry.space_group_name_H-M   'P 1'
#
loop_
_entity.id
_entity.type
_entity.pdbx_description
1 polymer ?
#
loop_
_entity_poly.entity_id
_entity_poly.type
_entity_poly.pdbx_seq_one_letter_code
_entity_poly.pdbx_strand_id
1 'polypeptide(L)'
;MAHDYLDFELSVEAAPNGSFVVTVLRSPAGETKETVAFPYSERALENRLKDLKIALLSSGGGFRRSVLTEEEASVKELGSAFFDFLLAGEVRSLFNESQREAERGGRGLRLKLRVDVPELAALPWEFLHDPRNNDYLSLASDTPLIRYLPVAQSIRPLTVTPPLRILGMVASPRGYDPLNVALEQERMKRALADLQARGLMELTWLEGGSWRALQREMRRSDWHIFHFIGHGGFDKEKDEGFLAFADEAGEAERIHASQLARLLGKQSLRLALLNACEGARGGQYDVFSSTAATLAQRSLPAVVAMQYAISDRAAVEFARSFYEALADGLPVDAAVTEARVAMSTAPPNSVEWGTPVLYMRATDGRIFDMQTATPPATPPAAVTAPAAQPQVATPPVVSPTVEQPDTERSTIPLLPPAREKGEPASASSILAGASVAWRKIVGPSGNTLNDLRRVKIIRGISLGAFLILALFFYLIFRNSTEQETPAALLPPTISFFRVEPAVVVRGKVESAQLSWSITGDVTSVAITGPGIDQSLIFSQTGGLRVTLEQSSAFVLTARNHDQTVTQQVVIGVIAPMPEPKSAPAAGATQEIEDITFVYVPAGEFTMGSPLELSGSANDHPEHKVILDGYWIGKTEVTNAQYASCVKEKACDPPTNSRWNDGTFANHPVVNVSWENAVAYTRWFTEKRGIPARLPSEAEWEKACRGDDLRLYPWEGDAKPSAELLNFRESGIDDTTAVGSYPVVVSPYGALDMAGNVAEWTADWYDRGYYGQAQDSNPTGPDSGDNRVLRGGSFYGDRDVVRCFIRDNDKPVNGNRHNGFRLLIERSTVPPTPTPAPTLTPP
;
A
#
# COMPACT_ATOMS: atom_id res chain seq x y z
N MET A 1 29.46 13.73 -13.75
CA MET A 1 30.67 14.28 -13.06
C MET A 1 31.12 13.25 -12.02
N ALA A 2 32.29 13.38 -11.39
CA ALA A 2 32.65 12.42 -10.34
C ALA A 2 31.71 12.63 -9.13
N HIS A 3 30.85 11.65 -8.86
CA HIS A 3 30.01 11.65 -7.67
C HIS A 3 30.92 11.47 -6.45
N ASP A 4 31.12 12.57 -5.73
CA ASP A 4 31.93 12.67 -4.53
C ASP A 4 31.10 13.34 -3.43
N TYR A 5 31.20 12.80 -2.22
CA TYR A 5 30.27 13.07 -1.12
C TYR A 5 31.03 13.40 0.16
N LEU A 6 30.57 14.43 0.87
CA LEU A 6 30.80 14.58 2.30
C LEU A 6 29.88 13.61 3.06
N ASP A 7 30.29 13.19 4.26
CA ASP A 7 29.50 12.28 5.10
C ASP A 7 28.78 13.03 6.22
N PHE A 8 27.50 12.73 6.42
CA PHE A 8 26.71 13.07 7.60
C PHE A 8 26.33 11.76 8.31
N GLU A 9 27.04 11.41 9.39
CA GLU A 9 26.84 10.16 10.14
C GLU A 9 25.96 10.40 11.37
N LEU A 10 24.80 9.75 11.40
CA LEU A 10 23.85 9.73 12.52
C LEU A 10 23.87 8.39 13.24
N SER A 11 23.85 8.39 14.58
CA SER A 11 23.37 7.26 15.39
C SER A 11 22.03 7.57 16.05
N VAL A 12 21.22 6.53 16.25
CA VAL A 12 19.97 6.56 17.03
C VAL A 12 20.05 5.47 18.10
N GLU A 13 19.98 5.89 19.36
CA GLU A 13 20.13 5.05 20.55
C GLU A 13 18.93 5.23 21.49
N ALA A 14 18.55 4.21 22.26
CA ALA A 14 17.45 4.31 23.23
C ALA A 14 17.89 5.03 24.51
N ALA A 15 17.05 5.93 25.03
CA ALA A 15 17.28 6.62 26.30
C ALA A 15 16.52 5.95 27.47
N PRO A 16 17.02 6.02 28.72
CA PRO A 16 16.42 5.33 29.88
C PRO A 16 14.97 5.73 30.25
N ASN A 17 14.47 6.82 29.68
CA ASN A 17 13.14 7.38 29.93
C ASN A 17 12.10 7.05 28.82
N GLY A 18 12.44 6.16 27.87
CA GLY A 18 11.57 5.83 26.73
C GLY A 18 11.61 6.85 25.59
N SER A 19 12.53 7.82 25.63
CA SER A 19 12.88 8.67 24.48
C SER A 19 14.10 8.09 23.73
N PHE A 20 14.54 8.77 22.68
CA PHE A 20 15.70 8.36 21.86
C PHE A 20 16.73 9.47 21.83
N VAL A 21 18.01 9.10 21.73
CA VAL A 21 19.10 10.05 21.49
C VAL A 21 19.52 9.92 20.03
N VAL A 22 19.43 11.03 19.29
CA VAL A 22 19.98 11.13 17.93
C VAL A 22 21.29 11.92 18.00
N THR A 23 22.38 11.31 17.54
CA THR A 23 23.73 11.90 17.61
C THR A 23 24.31 12.05 16.21
N VAL A 24 24.76 13.27 15.86
CA VAL A 24 25.66 13.50 14.72
C VAL A 24 27.05 13.09 15.16
N LEU A 25 27.47 11.89 14.76
CA LEU A 25 28.79 11.32 15.06
C LEU A 25 29.90 11.92 14.21
N ARG A 26 29.54 12.45 13.02
CA ARG A 26 30.45 13.15 12.11
C ARG A 26 29.66 13.96 11.10
N SER A 27 29.97 15.23 10.95
CA SER A 27 29.54 16.03 9.80
C SER A 27 30.57 17.13 9.49
N PRO A 28 30.52 17.74 8.29
CA PRO A 28 31.28 18.95 7.97
C PRO A 28 31.04 20.08 8.97
N ALA A 29 29.79 20.28 9.40
CA ALA A 29 29.38 21.30 10.36
C ALA A 29 29.69 20.96 11.84
N GLY A 30 30.26 19.78 12.13
CA GLY A 30 30.62 19.34 13.48
C GLY A 30 29.81 18.16 14.01
N GLU A 31 29.63 18.11 15.33
CA GLU A 31 28.98 17.03 16.07
C GLU A 31 27.96 17.62 17.05
N THR A 32 26.82 16.94 17.24
CA THR A 32 25.79 17.32 18.22
C THR A 32 24.98 16.11 18.64
N LYS A 33 24.18 16.23 19.70
CA LYS A 33 23.22 15.22 20.11
C LYS A 33 21.92 15.86 20.60
N GLU A 34 20.79 15.25 20.24
CA GLU A 34 19.46 15.68 20.63
C GLU A 34 18.70 14.52 21.27
N THR A 35 17.87 14.83 22.27
CA THR A 35 16.96 13.85 22.89
C THR A 35 15.56 14.08 22.37
N VAL A 36 14.99 13.09 21.70
CA VAL A 36 13.75 13.19 20.93
C VAL A 36 12.74 12.13 21.36
N ALA A 37 11.46 12.49 21.39
CA ALA A 37 10.38 11.51 21.47
C ALA A 37 10.08 10.97 20.07
N PHE A 38 9.79 9.67 19.94
CA PHE A 38 9.31 9.13 18.68
C PHE A 38 7.87 9.62 18.42
N PRO A 39 7.52 10.05 17.20
CA PRO A 39 6.28 10.80 16.94
C PRO A 39 4.99 9.96 16.97
N TYR A 40 5.09 8.64 17.12
CA TYR A 40 3.96 7.72 17.11
C TYR A 40 3.96 6.80 18.33
N SER A 41 2.78 6.46 18.83
CA SER A 41 2.60 5.25 19.63
C SER A 41 2.71 4.00 18.75
N GLU A 42 2.96 2.83 19.34
CA GLU A 42 3.05 1.54 18.65
C GLU A 42 1.90 1.32 17.66
N ARG A 43 0.63 1.39 18.12
CA ARG A 43 -0.56 1.25 17.27
C ARG A 43 -0.68 2.33 16.18
N ALA A 44 -0.21 3.56 16.43
CA ALA A 44 -0.23 4.62 15.42
C ALA A 44 0.83 4.37 14.33
N LEU A 45 2.01 3.89 14.72
CA LEU A 45 3.08 3.49 13.81
C LEU A 45 2.64 2.29 12.96
N GLU A 46 2.04 1.26 13.56
CA GLU A 46 1.48 0.10 12.86
C GLU A 46 0.50 0.53 11.76
N ASN A 47 -0.43 1.44 12.07
CA ASN A 47 -1.38 1.95 11.09
C ASN A 47 -0.68 2.66 9.93
N ARG A 48 0.29 3.55 10.19
CA ARG A 48 1.02 4.24 9.11
C ARG A 48 1.91 3.30 8.28
N LEU A 49 2.48 2.26 8.89
CA LEU A 49 3.23 1.23 8.16
C LEU A 49 2.31 0.32 7.32
N LYS A 50 1.05 0.10 7.75
CA LYS A 50 0.03 -0.53 6.91
C LYS A 50 -0.28 0.37 5.70
N ASP A 51 -0.57 1.66 5.90
CA ASP A 51 -0.87 2.61 4.82
C ASP A 51 0.22 2.61 3.74
N LEU A 52 1.49 2.61 4.15
CA LEU A 52 2.64 2.45 3.25
C LEU A 52 2.61 1.10 2.48
N LYS A 53 2.36 -0.03 3.17
CA LYS A 53 2.25 -1.34 2.52
C LYS A 53 1.13 -1.34 1.46
N ILE A 54 0.03 -0.64 1.72
CA ILE A 54 -1.06 -0.50 0.75
C ILE A 54 -0.62 0.34 -0.46
N ALA A 55 0.02 1.49 -0.25
CA ALA A 55 0.52 2.33 -1.34
C ALA A 55 1.52 1.57 -2.26
N LEU A 56 2.35 0.70 -1.68
CA LEU A 56 3.25 -0.19 -2.41
C LEU A 56 2.50 -1.23 -3.25
N LEU A 57 1.47 -1.87 -2.70
CA LEU A 57 0.61 -2.81 -3.43
C LEU A 57 -0.16 -2.11 -4.57
N SER A 58 -0.71 -0.93 -4.32
CA SER A 58 -1.37 -0.08 -5.33
C SER A 58 -0.41 0.29 -6.48
N SER A 59 0.87 0.55 -6.18
CA SER A 59 1.88 0.94 -7.18
C SER A 59 2.25 -0.18 -8.16
N GLY A 60 2.29 -1.43 -7.68
CA GLY A 60 2.63 -2.60 -8.51
C GLY A 60 1.48 -3.07 -9.43
N GLY A 61 0.24 -2.74 -9.09
CA GLY A 61 -0.94 -3.05 -9.91
C GLY A 61 -1.06 -2.14 -11.13
N GLY A 62 -1.24 -2.71 -12.33
CA GLY A 62 -1.35 -1.95 -13.60
C GLY A 62 -2.59 -1.04 -13.75
N PHE A 63 -3.32 -0.76 -12.66
CA PHE A 63 -4.49 0.10 -12.64
C PHE A 63 -4.11 1.58 -12.66
N ARG A 64 -4.37 2.25 -13.79
CA ARG A 64 -4.49 3.71 -13.83
C ARG A 64 -5.72 4.17 -13.04
N ARG A 65 -5.65 4.23 -11.70
CA ARG A 65 -6.57 5.04 -10.88
C ARG A 65 -6.04 6.48 -10.85
N SER A 66 -6.92 7.47 -11.05
CA SER A 66 -6.57 8.89 -10.97
C SER A 66 -6.54 9.43 -9.53
N VAL A 67 -6.37 8.55 -8.55
CA VAL A 67 -6.52 8.82 -7.10
C VAL A 67 -5.36 8.18 -6.34
N LEU A 68 -4.12 8.37 -6.81
CA LEU A 68 -2.91 8.01 -6.07
C LEU A 68 -2.55 9.05 -4.99
N THR A 69 -3.16 10.24 -5.05
CA THR A 69 -2.78 11.41 -4.23
C THR A 69 -2.95 11.22 -2.73
N GLU A 70 -3.92 10.43 -2.26
CA GLU A 70 -4.12 10.18 -0.82
C GLU A 70 -3.11 9.16 -0.27
N GLU A 71 -2.74 8.18 -1.08
CA GLU A 71 -1.76 7.14 -0.71
C GLU A 71 -0.34 7.72 -0.76
N GLU A 72 -0.02 8.52 -1.78
CA GLU A 72 1.19 9.34 -1.84
C GLU A 72 1.28 10.35 -0.67
N ALA A 73 0.16 11.00 -0.30
CA ALA A 73 0.12 11.90 0.85
C ALA A 73 0.40 11.15 2.18
N SER A 74 -0.13 9.93 2.33
CA SER A 74 0.09 9.10 3.52
C SER A 74 1.56 8.67 3.67
N VAL A 75 2.20 8.28 2.55
CA VAL A 75 3.65 7.99 2.51
C VAL A 75 4.48 9.22 2.86
N LYS A 76 4.09 10.39 2.32
CA LYS A 76 4.76 11.67 2.55
C LYS A 76 4.62 12.17 3.99
N GLU A 77 3.46 11.97 4.62
CA GLU A 77 3.24 12.28 6.05
C GLU A 77 4.16 11.45 6.94
N LEU A 78 4.21 10.13 6.71
CA LEU A 78 5.10 9.20 7.42
C LEU A 78 6.57 9.61 7.23
N GLY A 79 6.97 9.88 5.98
CA GLY A 79 8.31 10.33 5.62
C GLY A 79 8.73 11.64 6.27
N SER A 80 7.78 12.58 6.42
CA SER A 80 8.02 13.88 7.07
C SER A 80 8.15 13.72 8.59
N ALA A 81 7.34 12.85 9.22
CA ALA A 81 7.47 12.54 10.64
C ALA A 81 8.81 11.85 10.98
N PHE A 82 9.29 10.95 10.10
CA PHE A 82 10.62 10.35 10.22
C PHE A 82 11.74 11.39 10.04
N PHE A 83 11.58 12.33 9.11
CA PHE A 83 12.53 13.43 8.91
C PHE A 83 12.58 14.33 10.14
N ASP A 84 11.42 14.71 10.70
CA ASP A 84 11.34 15.55 11.89
C ASP A 84 11.93 14.86 13.14
N PHE A 85 11.80 13.54 13.25
CA PHE A 85 12.40 12.73 14.30
C PHE A 85 13.94 12.65 14.21
N LEU A 86 14.50 12.28 13.05
CA LEU A 86 15.96 12.15 12.88
C LEU A 86 16.66 13.50 12.88
N LEU A 87 16.07 14.50 12.22
CA LEU A 87 16.65 15.82 12.06
C LEU A 87 15.92 16.80 12.97
N ALA A 88 15.86 16.54 14.28
CA ALA A 88 15.32 17.46 15.27
C ALA A 88 16.34 18.52 15.72
N GLY A 89 15.88 19.63 16.31
CA GLY A 89 16.73 20.60 17.01
C GLY A 89 18.01 21.01 16.26
N GLU A 90 19.14 20.96 16.96
CA GLU A 90 20.46 21.29 16.41
C GLU A 90 20.95 20.28 15.36
N VAL A 91 20.50 19.02 15.40
CA VAL A 91 20.81 18.03 14.34
C VAL A 91 20.32 18.56 12.98
N ARG A 92 19.14 19.21 12.97
CA ARG A 92 18.60 19.88 11.78
C ARG A 92 19.50 21.03 11.32
N SER A 93 19.99 21.85 12.24
CA SER A 93 20.89 22.98 11.95
C SER A 93 22.18 22.49 11.29
N LEU A 94 22.84 21.48 11.87
CA LEU A 94 24.07 20.89 11.34
C LEU A 94 23.87 20.22 9.98
N PHE A 95 22.75 19.52 9.77
CA PHE A 95 22.43 18.90 8.46
C PHE A 95 22.34 19.96 7.36
N ASN A 96 21.58 21.03 7.61
CA ASN A 96 21.40 22.14 6.67
C ASN A 96 22.71 22.90 6.39
N GLU A 97 23.60 23.02 7.38
CA GLU A 97 24.91 23.64 7.17
C GLU A 97 25.85 22.73 6.38
N SER A 98 25.84 21.42 6.68
CA SER A 98 26.63 20.42 5.97
C SER A 98 26.23 20.30 4.49
N GLN A 99 24.93 20.41 4.17
CA GLN A 99 24.46 20.45 2.77
C GLN A 99 25.02 21.69 2.04
N ARG A 100 24.92 22.88 2.65
CA ARG A 100 25.48 24.11 2.07
C ARG A 100 27.01 24.05 1.91
N GLU A 101 27.72 23.34 2.77
CA GLU A 101 29.17 23.13 2.62
C GLU A 101 29.48 22.18 1.46
N ALA A 102 28.73 21.08 1.33
CA ALA A 102 28.84 20.15 0.21
C ALA A 102 28.59 20.84 -1.13
N GLU A 103 27.48 21.59 -1.25
CA GLU A 103 27.13 22.39 -2.42
C GLU A 103 28.23 23.37 -2.82
N ARG A 104 28.79 24.13 -1.86
CA ARG A 104 29.92 25.05 -2.10
C ARG A 104 31.16 24.34 -2.62
N GLY A 105 31.38 23.09 -2.23
CA GLY A 105 32.45 22.23 -2.71
C GLY A 105 32.17 21.54 -4.05
N GLY A 106 30.94 21.64 -4.59
CA GLY A 106 30.51 20.87 -5.76
C GLY A 106 30.37 19.36 -5.48
N ARG A 107 30.05 19.01 -4.24
CA ARG A 107 29.93 17.63 -3.71
C ARG A 107 28.52 17.40 -3.17
N GLY A 108 28.11 16.14 -3.04
CA GLY A 108 26.88 15.78 -2.32
C GLY A 108 27.12 15.61 -0.80
N LEU A 109 26.06 15.39 -0.04
CA LEU A 109 26.09 15.04 1.39
C LEU A 109 25.43 13.67 1.62
N ARG A 110 26.23 12.61 1.73
CA ARG A 110 25.77 11.25 2.04
C ARG A 110 25.23 11.17 3.46
N LEU A 111 24.02 10.66 3.62
CA LEU A 111 23.40 10.39 4.91
C LEU A 111 23.67 8.94 5.35
N LYS A 112 24.56 8.76 6.34
CA LYS A 112 24.88 7.47 6.95
C LYS A 112 24.05 7.29 8.21
N LEU A 113 23.06 6.40 8.15
CA LEU A 113 22.16 6.13 9.26
C LEU A 113 22.56 4.85 10.00
N ARG A 114 22.86 4.99 11.30
CA ARG A 114 23.07 3.88 12.24
C ARG A 114 21.92 3.88 13.24
N VAL A 115 21.25 2.75 13.40
CA VAL A 115 20.12 2.61 14.32
C VAL A 115 20.38 1.39 15.18
N ASP A 116 20.76 1.62 16.43
CA ASP A 116 21.15 0.57 17.37
C ASP A 116 19.94 0.01 18.15
N VAL A 117 18.73 0.46 17.81
CA VAL A 117 17.44 -0.02 18.33
C VAL A 117 16.76 -0.90 17.26
N PRO A 118 16.54 -2.22 17.50
CA PRO A 118 16.00 -3.15 16.50
C PRO A 118 14.68 -2.70 15.86
N GLU A 119 13.73 -2.26 16.70
CA GLU A 119 12.40 -1.79 16.29
C GLU A 119 12.46 -0.61 15.31
N LEU A 120 13.36 0.35 15.58
CA LEU A 120 13.60 1.50 14.69
C LEU A 120 14.43 1.13 13.46
N ALA A 121 15.34 0.16 13.57
CA ALA A 121 16.18 -0.29 12.45
C ALA A 121 15.34 -0.92 11.33
N ALA A 122 14.24 -1.59 11.70
CA ALA A 122 13.28 -2.19 10.77
C ALA A 122 12.37 -1.16 10.06
N LEU A 123 12.37 0.12 10.45
CA LEU A 123 11.55 1.14 9.80
C LEU A 123 12.06 1.49 8.39
N PRO A 124 11.17 1.91 7.47
CA PRO A 124 11.51 2.20 6.08
C PRO A 124 11.98 3.66 5.94
N TRP A 125 13.17 3.96 6.48
CA TRP A 125 13.81 5.28 6.43
C TRP A 125 14.07 5.78 4.99
N GLU A 126 13.97 4.90 4.00
CA GLU A 126 14.03 5.23 2.58
C GLU A 126 12.96 6.24 2.16
N PHE A 127 11.84 6.35 2.88
CA PHE A 127 10.80 7.37 2.63
C PHE A 127 11.05 8.71 3.35
N LEU A 128 12.24 8.98 3.89
CA LEU A 128 12.57 10.28 4.50
C LEU A 128 12.28 11.44 3.53
N HIS A 129 11.33 12.29 3.90
CA HIS A 129 10.82 13.39 3.08
C HIS A 129 11.12 14.74 3.74
N ASP A 130 11.79 15.64 3.03
CA ASP A 130 12.04 17.01 3.50
C ASP A 130 10.82 17.91 3.18
N PRO A 131 10.05 18.37 4.19
CA PRO A 131 8.89 19.21 3.96
C PRO A 131 9.21 20.61 3.40
N ARG A 132 10.48 21.05 3.43
CA ARG A 132 10.88 22.37 2.88
C ARG A 132 11.12 22.32 1.39
N ASN A 133 11.83 21.28 0.94
CA ASN A 133 12.15 21.04 -0.46
C ASN A 133 11.02 20.29 -1.18
N ASN A 134 10.11 19.67 -0.42
CA ASN A 134 8.99 18.87 -0.92
C ASN A 134 9.49 17.70 -1.80
N ASP A 135 10.52 17.02 -1.30
CA ASP A 135 11.18 15.91 -2.01
C ASP A 135 11.70 14.86 -1.01
N TYR A 136 11.95 13.65 -1.51
CA TYR A 136 12.48 12.54 -0.74
C TYR A 136 14.01 12.51 -0.83
N LEU A 137 14.70 12.46 0.31
CA LEU A 137 16.17 12.47 0.35
C LEU A 137 16.79 11.31 -0.45
N SER A 138 16.11 10.17 -0.48
CA SER A 138 16.52 8.95 -1.21
C SER A 138 16.36 9.03 -2.73
N LEU A 139 15.69 10.06 -3.26
CA LEU A 139 15.59 10.38 -4.68
C LEU A 139 16.54 11.52 -5.10
N ALA A 140 17.13 12.24 -4.14
CA ALA A 140 18.07 13.31 -4.42
C ALA A 140 19.49 12.75 -4.68
N SER A 141 20.02 12.97 -5.89
CA SER A 141 21.35 12.44 -6.30
C SER A 141 22.53 12.99 -5.51
N ASP A 142 22.32 14.10 -4.80
CA ASP A 142 23.28 14.71 -3.87
C ASP A 142 23.20 14.14 -2.44
N THR A 143 22.12 13.48 -2.04
CA THR A 143 21.85 13.07 -0.64
C THR A 143 21.60 11.55 -0.48
N PRO A 144 22.52 10.68 -0.93
CA PRO A 144 22.32 9.23 -0.85
C PRO A 144 22.19 8.75 0.61
N LEU A 145 21.10 8.03 0.90
CA LEU A 145 20.80 7.43 2.19
C LEU A 145 21.29 5.99 2.28
N ILE A 146 21.95 5.64 3.39
CA ILE A 146 22.59 4.33 3.61
C ILE A 146 22.34 3.82 5.02
N ARG A 147 21.99 2.53 5.16
CA ARG A 147 22.05 1.80 6.44
C ARG A 147 23.51 1.41 6.71
N TYR A 148 24.19 2.21 7.52
CA TYR A 148 25.63 2.08 7.71
C TYR A 148 25.97 1.14 8.87
N LEU A 149 26.83 0.16 8.63
CA LEU A 149 27.24 -0.83 9.64
C LEU A 149 28.72 -0.61 10.02
N PRO A 150 29.01 -0.10 11.24
CA PRO A 150 30.38 0.18 11.66
C PRO A 150 31.15 -1.13 11.91
N VAL A 151 32.24 -1.36 11.17
CA VAL A 151 33.20 -2.43 11.45
C VAL A 151 34.64 -1.91 11.38
N ALA A 152 35.52 -2.50 12.19
CA ALA A 152 36.89 -2.01 12.38
C ALA A 152 37.83 -2.20 11.17
N GLN A 153 37.42 -2.93 10.13
CA GLN A 153 38.24 -3.19 8.94
C GLN A 153 37.87 -2.26 7.79
N SER A 154 38.82 -1.41 7.37
CA SER A 154 38.72 -0.64 6.14
C SER A 154 38.64 -1.56 4.92
N ILE A 155 37.63 -1.33 4.08
CA ILE A 155 37.41 -2.07 2.85
C ILE A 155 38.15 -1.36 1.73
N ARG A 156 38.98 -2.11 1.00
CA ARG A 156 39.61 -1.64 -0.23
C ARG A 156 38.70 -1.94 -1.43
N PRO A 157 38.50 -1.00 -2.37
CA PRO A 157 37.83 -1.29 -3.63
C PRO A 157 38.48 -2.50 -4.31
N LEU A 158 37.68 -3.32 -5.01
CA LEU A 158 38.25 -4.29 -5.94
C LEU A 158 38.53 -3.57 -7.26
N THR A 159 39.80 -3.49 -7.66
CA THR A 159 40.18 -3.08 -9.02
C THR A 159 39.68 -4.12 -10.01
N VAL A 160 38.85 -3.69 -10.96
CA VAL A 160 38.24 -4.53 -12.00
C VAL A 160 38.59 -3.96 -13.36
N THR A 161 39.27 -4.75 -14.18
CA THR A 161 39.23 -4.57 -15.64
C THR A 161 37.95 -5.24 -16.15
N PRO A 162 37.08 -4.54 -16.90
CA PRO A 162 35.81 -5.11 -17.37
C PRO A 162 35.96 -6.43 -18.13
N PRO A 163 34.97 -7.35 -18.04
CA PRO A 163 33.64 -7.14 -17.47
C PRO A 163 33.53 -7.28 -15.94
N LEU A 164 32.56 -6.59 -15.33
CA LEU A 164 32.06 -6.94 -13.99
C LEU A 164 31.29 -8.27 -14.08
N ARG A 165 31.74 -9.28 -13.32
CA ARG A 165 31.22 -10.65 -13.37
C ARG A 165 30.15 -10.88 -12.31
N ILE A 166 28.92 -11.10 -12.75
CA ILE A 166 27.71 -11.28 -11.94
C ILE A 166 27.30 -12.76 -11.98
N LEU A 167 27.23 -13.40 -10.81
CA LEU A 167 26.55 -14.69 -10.67
C LEU A 167 25.08 -14.44 -10.35
N GLY A 168 24.22 -14.67 -11.34
CA GLY A 168 22.77 -14.67 -11.18
C GLY A 168 22.26 -16.03 -10.68
N MET A 169 21.28 -16.02 -9.81
CA MET A 169 20.62 -17.21 -9.28
C MET A 169 19.12 -16.95 -9.16
N VAL A 170 18.30 -17.83 -9.74
CA VAL A 170 16.84 -17.81 -9.54
C VAL A 170 16.45 -19.08 -8.78
N ALA A 171 15.70 -18.93 -7.68
CA ALA A 171 15.20 -20.04 -6.89
C ALA A 171 13.66 -20.03 -6.83
N SER A 172 13.04 -21.11 -7.32
CA SER A 172 11.58 -21.31 -7.29
C SER A 172 11.24 -22.68 -6.71
N PRO A 173 11.54 -22.93 -5.43
CA PRO A 173 11.19 -24.19 -4.77
C PRO A 173 9.68 -24.40 -4.67
N ARG A 174 9.25 -25.66 -4.57
CA ARG A 174 7.85 -25.99 -4.22
C ARG A 174 7.51 -25.49 -2.82
N GLY A 175 6.24 -25.17 -2.59
CA GLY A 175 5.75 -24.60 -1.34
C GLY A 175 5.84 -23.07 -1.24
N TYR A 176 6.36 -22.40 -2.27
CA TYR A 176 6.34 -20.95 -2.45
C TYR A 176 5.63 -20.59 -3.76
N ASP A 177 5.30 -19.31 -3.96
CA ASP A 177 4.71 -18.85 -5.22
C ASP A 177 5.65 -19.14 -6.41
N PRO A 178 5.16 -19.77 -7.49
CA PRO A 178 6.01 -20.23 -8.58
C PRO A 178 6.54 -19.06 -9.40
N LEU A 179 7.86 -18.90 -9.45
CA LEU A 179 8.52 -17.93 -10.32
C LEU A 179 8.76 -18.54 -11.69
N ASN A 180 8.46 -17.79 -12.75
CA ASN A 180 8.81 -18.19 -14.11
C ASN A 180 10.30 -17.95 -14.35
N VAL A 181 11.14 -18.91 -13.94
CA VAL A 181 12.61 -18.83 -14.00
C VAL A 181 13.12 -18.37 -15.37
N ALA A 182 12.56 -18.91 -16.47
CA ALA A 182 12.96 -18.54 -17.83
C ALA A 182 12.62 -17.08 -18.15
N LEU A 183 11.46 -16.59 -17.71
CA LEU A 183 11.04 -15.20 -17.88
C LEU A 183 11.92 -14.25 -17.06
N GLU A 184 12.26 -14.58 -15.81
CA GLU A 184 13.15 -13.76 -14.96
C GLU A 184 14.55 -13.63 -15.57
N GLN A 185 15.12 -14.75 -16.00
CA GLN A 185 16.43 -14.77 -16.64
C GLN A 185 16.45 -13.94 -17.93
N GLU A 186 15.41 -14.06 -18.77
CA GLU A 186 15.31 -13.33 -20.04
C GLU A 186 14.92 -11.85 -19.87
N ARG A 187 14.20 -11.48 -18.80
CA ARG A 187 13.97 -10.08 -18.40
C ARG A 187 15.28 -9.39 -18.04
N MET A 188 16.05 -9.99 -17.12
CA MET A 188 17.34 -9.45 -16.67
C MET A 188 18.39 -9.42 -17.79
N LYS A 189 18.47 -10.48 -18.60
CA LYS A 189 19.36 -10.55 -19.77
C LYS A 189 19.06 -9.44 -20.79
N ARG A 190 17.78 -9.13 -21.03
CA ARG A 190 17.40 -7.98 -21.87
C ARG A 190 17.72 -6.64 -21.21
N ALA A 191 17.57 -6.52 -19.89
CA ALA A 191 17.92 -5.32 -19.15
C ALA A 191 19.42 -4.98 -19.24
N LEU A 192 20.31 -5.99 -19.23
CA LEU A 192 21.77 -5.80 -19.27
C LEU A 192 22.40 -5.96 -20.65
N ALA A 193 21.60 -6.10 -21.71
CA ALA A 193 22.08 -6.45 -23.05
C ALA A 193 23.09 -5.44 -23.62
N ASP A 194 22.93 -4.13 -23.39
CA ASP A 194 23.88 -3.11 -23.82
C ASP A 194 25.23 -3.24 -23.09
N LEU A 195 25.20 -3.39 -21.76
CA LEU A 195 26.39 -3.56 -20.94
C LEU A 195 27.18 -4.82 -21.31
N GLN A 196 26.47 -5.91 -21.63
CA GLN A 196 27.10 -7.14 -22.14
C GLN A 196 27.68 -6.94 -23.56
N ALA A 197 26.96 -6.28 -24.47
CA ALA A 197 27.43 -6.00 -25.83
C ALA A 197 28.66 -5.08 -25.85
N ARG A 198 28.76 -4.16 -24.89
CA ARG A 198 29.92 -3.27 -24.67
C ARG A 198 31.08 -3.93 -23.90
N GLY A 199 30.92 -5.18 -23.44
CA GLY A 199 31.93 -5.89 -22.65
C GLY A 199 32.13 -5.33 -21.23
N LEU A 200 31.20 -4.51 -20.74
CA LEU A 200 31.28 -3.89 -19.41
C LEU A 200 30.82 -4.84 -18.29
N MET A 201 29.91 -5.77 -18.60
CA MET A 201 29.38 -6.74 -17.65
C MET A 201 29.22 -8.14 -18.25
N GLU A 202 29.28 -9.15 -17.39
CA GLU A 202 29.02 -10.56 -17.69
C GLU A 202 28.01 -11.08 -16.67
N LEU A 203 26.84 -11.56 -17.13
CA LEU A 203 25.86 -12.24 -16.30
C LEU A 203 25.84 -13.73 -16.61
N THR A 204 26.14 -14.57 -15.62
CA THR A 204 26.06 -16.03 -15.70
C THR A 204 25.00 -16.55 -14.74
N TRP A 205 24.13 -17.45 -15.21
CA TRP A 205 23.07 -18.05 -14.39
C TRP A 205 23.50 -19.37 -13.76
N LEU A 206 23.25 -19.51 -12.45
CA LEU A 206 23.41 -20.76 -11.72
C LEU A 206 22.19 -21.67 -11.96
N GLU A 207 22.43 -22.88 -12.44
CA GLU A 207 21.37 -23.89 -12.64
C GLU A 207 20.83 -24.46 -11.32
N GLY A 208 19.53 -24.74 -11.30
CA GLY A 208 18.88 -25.57 -10.27
C GLY A 208 18.61 -24.92 -8.92
N GLY A 209 18.98 -23.66 -8.69
CA GLY A 209 18.53 -22.91 -7.50
C GLY A 209 18.98 -23.44 -6.13
N SER A 210 20.00 -24.34 -6.08
CA SER A 210 20.41 -25.03 -4.85
C SER A 210 21.71 -24.52 -4.22
N TRP A 211 21.83 -24.65 -2.90
CA TRP A 211 23.01 -24.14 -2.18
C TRP A 211 24.26 -24.95 -2.50
N ARG A 212 24.10 -26.25 -2.82
CA ARG A 212 25.17 -27.14 -3.27
C ARG A 212 25.75 -26.67 -4.61
N ALA A 213 24.91 -26.19 -5.52
CA ALA A 213 25.34 -25.57 -6.76
C ALA A 213 26.09 -24.26 -6.48
N LEU A 214 25.55 -23.38 -5.61
CA LEU A 214 26.19 -22.12 -5.24
C LEU A 214 27.57 -22.33 -4.60
N GLN A 215 27.70 -23.26 -3.64
CA GLN A 215 28.96 -23.61 -2.99
C GLN A 215 29.98 -24.23 -3.96
N ARG A 216 29.52 -24.97 -4.97
CA ARG A 216 30.38 -25.52 -6.01
C ARG A 216 30.90 -24.42 -6.93
N GLU A 217 30.05 -23.46 -7.30
CA GLU A 217 30.44 -22.38 -8.21
C GLU A 217 31.34 -21.35 -7.53
N MET A 218 30.99 -20.93 -6.31
CA MET A 218 31.83 -20.05 -5.47
C MET A 218 33.22 -20.63 -5.18
N ARG A 219 33.42 -21.95 -5.28
CA ARG A 219 34.75 -22.59 -5.19
C ARG A 219 35.55 -22.59 -6.49
N ARG A 220 34.87 -22.61 -7.64
CA ARG A 220 35.50 -22.76 -8.97
C ARG A 220 35.90 -21.42 -9.59
N SER A 221 35.06 -20.42 -9.38
CA SER A 221 35.16 -19.12 -10.03
C SER A 221 35.20 -18.02 -8.98
N ASP A 222 35.90 -16.93 -9.29
CA ASP A 222 35.75 -15.68 -8.57
C ASP A 222 34.64 -14.85 -9.24
N TRP A 223 33.81 -14.23 -8.41
CA TRP A 223 32.67 -13.40 -8.82
C TRP A 223 32.74 -12.05 -8.12
N HIS A 224 32.26 -11.00 -8.78
CA HIS A 224 32.26 -9.62 -8.25
C HIS A 224 30.94 -9.28 -7.55
N ILE A 225 29.84 -9.78 -8.11
CA ILE A 225 28.46 -9.53 -7.66
C ILE A 225 27.69 -10.85 -7.61
N PHE A 226 26.89 -11.06 -6.56
CA PHE A 226 25.88 -12.12 -6.48
C PHE A 226 24.48 -11.51 -6.62
N HIS A 227 23.70 -11.95 -7.60
CA HIS A 227 22.33 -11.51 -7.81
C HIS A 227 21.39 -12.68 -7.54
N PHE A 228 20.53 -12.56 -6.54
CA PHE A 228 19.52 -13.57 -6.19
C PHE A 228 18.12 -13.06 -6.52
N ILE A 229 17.33 -13.88 -7.21
CA ILE A 229 15.89 -13.70 -7.43
C ILE A 229 15.18 -14.91 -6.81
N GLY A 230 14.24 -14.68 -5.90
CA GLY A 230 13.59 -15.78 -5.19
C GLY A 230 12.79 -15.32 -4.00
N HIS A 231 12.56 -16.25 -3.07
CA HIS A 231 11.80 -15.99 -1.86
C HIS A 231 12.71 -15.78 -0.65
N GLY A 232 12.36 -14.81 0.19
CA GLY A 232 13.01 -14.53 1.47
C GLY A 232 12.02 -14.62 2.62
N GLY A 233 12.51 -14.48 3.84
CA GLY A 233 11.67 -14.38 5.03
C GLY A 233 12.48 -14.31 6.31
N PHE A 234 11.77 -14.28 7.43
CA PHE A 234 12.36 -14.17 8.76
C PHE A 234 12.00 -15.36 9.65
N ASP A 235 13.00 -15.99 10.26
CA ASP A 235 12.81 -17.10 11.20
C ASP A 235 12.73 -16.55 12.64
N LYS A 236 11.50 -16.44 13.17
CA LYS A 236 11.24 -15.91 14.52
C LYS A 236 11.83 -16.77 15.65
N GLU A 237 12.06 -18.06 15.43
CA GLU A 237 12.64 -18.94 16.46
C GLU A 237 14.16 -18.76 16.58
N LYS A 238 14.81 -18.36 15.48
CA LYS A 238 16.26 -18.12 15.44
C LYS A 238 16.66 -16.64 15.49
N ASP A 239 15.68 -15.74 15.40
CA ASP A 239 15.87 -14.30 15.16
C ASP A 239 16.81 -14.04 13.96
N GLU A 240 16.59 -14.76 12.85
CA GLU A 240 17.50 -14.75 11.70
C GLU A 240 16.75 -14.81 10.36
N GLY A 241 17.09 -13.91 9.44
CA GLY A 241 16.61 -13.91 8.07
C GLY A 241 17.07 -15.14 7.29
N PHE A 242 16.29 -15.56 6.30
CA PHE A 242 16.64 -16.66 5.41
C PHE A 242 16.25 -16.36 3.96
N LEU A 243 16.84 -17.11 3.04
CA LEU A 243 16.39 -17.22 1.64
C LEU A 243 15.95 -18.66 1.38
N ALA A 244 14.86 -18.84 0.63
CA ALA A 244 14.38 -20.16 0.24
C ALA A 244 15.09 -20.61 -1.05
N PHE A 245 15.83 -21.71 -0.95
CA PHE A 245 16.54 -22.35 -2.05
C PHE A 245 15.80 -23.63 -2.44
N ALA A 246 16.10 -24.18 -3.62
CA ALA A 246 15.63 -25.52 -4.00
C ALA A 246 16.61 -26.59 -3.52
N ASP A 247 16.09 -27.70 -2.98
CA ASP A 247 16.87 -28.91 -2.72
C ASP A 247 17.04 -29.76 -4.01
N GLU A 248 17.57 -30.98 -3.88
CA GLU A 248 17.76 -31.89 -5.03
C GLU A 248 16.45 -32.48 -5.59
N ALA A 249 15.34 -32.42 -4.85
CA ALA A 249 14.00 -32.82 -5.28
C ALA A 249 13.13 -31.65 -5.81
N GLY A 250 13.60 -30.40 -5.62
CA GLY A 250 12.91 -29.16 -5.94
C GLY A 250 12.03 -28.61 -4.81
N GLU A 251 12.13 -29.18 -3.60
CA GLU A 251 11.45 -28.71 -2.40
C GLU A 251 12.18 -27.51 -1.76
N ALA A 252 11.51 -26.80 -0.86
CA ALA A 252 12.09 -25.62 -0.20
C ALA A 252 13.09 -25.98 0.91
N GLU A 253 14.35 -25.59 0.71
CA GLU A 253 15.42 -25.61 1.72
C GLU A 253 15.70 -24.17 2.18
N ARG A 254 15.41 -23.84 3.45
CA ARG A 254 15.67 -22.50 4.00
C ARG A 254 17.16 -22.36 4.35
N ILE A 255 17.83 -21.39 3.74
CA ILE A 255 19.23 -21.06 4.00
C ILE A 255 19.28 -19.76 4.82
N HIS A 256 19.63 -19.89 6.10
CA HIS A 256 19.70 -18.78 7.04
C HIS A 256 20.89 -17.85 6.72
N ALA A 257 20.77 -16.57 7.08
CA ALA A 257 21.70 -15.51 6.68
C ALA A 257 23.17 -15.81 7.02
N SER A 258 23.45 -16.39 8.19
CA SER A 258 24.79 -16.80 8.60
C SER A 258 25.34 -18.02 7.84
N GLN A 259 24.47 -18.90 7.33
CA GLN A 259 24.87 -19.96 6.40
C GLN A 259 25.24 -19.34 5.05
N LEU A 260 24.41 -18.43 4.53
CA LEU A 260 24.65 -17.73 3.28
C LEU A 260 25.93 -16.87 3.33
N ALA A 261 26.19 -16.17 4.44
CA ALA A 261 27.42 -15.40 4.66
C ALA A 261 28.69 -16.28 4.55
N ARG A 262 28.61 -17.54 5.00
CA ARG A 262 29.71 -18.51 4.85
C ARG A 262 29.88 -19.01 3.41
N LEU A 263 28.79 -19.11 2.65
CA LEU A 263 28.83 -19.48 1.22
C LEU A 263 29.39 -18.34 0.34
N LEU A 264 29.06 -17.09 0.68
CA LEU A 264 29.43 -15.88 -0.05
C LEU A 264 30.75 -15.22 0.43
N GLY A 265 31.46 -15.85 1.37
CA GLY A 265 32.68 -15.30 2.01
C GLY A 265 33.94 -15.24 1.14
N LYS A 266 33.83 -14.81 -0.12
CA LYS A 266 34.95 -14.67 -1.08
C LYS A 266 35.51 -13.24 -1.11
N GLN A 267 36.84 -13.11 -1.15
CA GLN A 267 37.50 -11.80 -1.26
C GLN A 267 37.29 -11.08 -2.59
N SER A 268 36.86 -11.77 -3.66
CA SER A 268 36.45 -11.13 -4.92
C SER A 268 35.04 -10.54 -4.85
N LEU A 269 34.19 -11.08 -3.98
CA LEU A 269 32.78 -10.72 -3.93
C LEU A 269 32.65 -9.41 -3.14
N ARG A 270 32.03 -8.41 -3.77
CA ARG A 270 31.92 -7.04 -3.22
C ARG A 270 30.49 -6.63 -2.93
N LEU A 271 29.53 -7.25 -3.62
CA LEU A 271 28.12 -6.87 -3.59
C LEU A 271 27.23 -8.10 -3.67
N ALA A 272 26.12 -8.08 -2.92
CA ALA A 272 24.95 -8.91 -3.21
C ALA A 272 23.75 -8.01 -3.50
N LEU A 273 22.95 -8.38 -4.51
CA LEU A 273 21.62 -7.85 -4.77
C LEU A 273 20.62 -8.97 -4.51
N LEU A 274 19.82 -8.83 -3.46
CA LEU A 274 18.80 -9.78 -3.03
C LEU A 274 17.43 -9.30 -3.47
N ASN A 275 17.04 -9.64 -4.70
CA ASN A 275 15.70 -9.41 -5.22
C ASN A 275 14.74 -10.51 -4.72
N ALA A 276 14.50 -10.49 -3.41
CA ALA A 276 13.64 -11.43 -2.71
C ALA A 276 12.84 -10.69 -1.62
N CYS A 277 11.56 -11.04 -1.49
CA CYS A 277 10.66 -10.43 -0.52
C CYS A 277 11.24 -10.49 0.90
N GLU A 278 11.17 -9.36 1.61
CA GLU A 278 11.58 -9.19 3.01
C GLU A 278 13.06 -9.50 3.32
N GLY A 279 13.96 -9.51 2.32
CA GLY A 279 15.40 -9.74 2.53
C GLY A 279 16.11 -8.69 3.42
N ALA A 280 15.52 -7.50 3.60
CA ALA A 280 15.98 -6.46 4.53
C ALA A 280 15.25 -6.47 5.89
N ARG A 281 14.18 -7.25 6.06
CA ARG A 281 13.36 -7.28 7.30
C ARG A 281 14.13 -7.92 8.46
N GLY A 282 14.18 -7.23 9.60
CA GLY A 282 14.74 -7.71 10.86
C GLY A 282 13.67 -8.08 11.90
N GLY A 283 14.12 -8.74 12.97
CA GLY A 283 13.34 -9.08 14.15
C GLY A 283 13.36 -7.99 15.23
N GLN A 284 12.71 -8.28 16.36
CA GLN A 284 12.54 -7.33 17.46
C GLN A 284 13.75 -7.27 18.41
N TYR A 285 14.71 -8.20 18.31
CA TYR A 285 15.76 -8.37 19.33
C TYR A 285 17.18 -8.09 18.81
N ASP A 286 17.50 -8.36 17.54
CA ASP A 286 18.80 -8.01 16.93
C ASP A 286 18.65 -7.15 15.66
N VAL A 287 19.35 -6.00 15.63
CA VAL A 287 19.50 -5.11 14.47
C VAL A 287 20.11 -5.83 13.25
N PHE A 288 20.95 -6.85 13.48
CA PHE A 288 21.65 -7.60 12.44
C PHE A 288 20.91 -8.85 11.96
N SER A 289 19.73 -9.13 12.52
CA SER A 289 18.92 -10.31 12.22
C SER A 289 18.49 -10.42 10.75
N SER A 290 18.38 -9.31 10.01
CA SER A 290 18.01 -9.38 8.59
C SER A 290 19.10 -10.00 7.71
N THR A 291 18.69 -10.66 6.61
CA THR A 291 19.64 -11.31 5.69
C THR A 291 20.67 -10.32 5.16
N ALA A 292 20.23 -9.11 4.78
CA ALA A 292 21.12 -8.07 4.29
C ALA A 292 22.10 -7.56 5.36
N ALA A 293 21.62 -7.29 6.58
CA ALA A 293 22.47 -6.79 7.66
C ALA A 293 23.53 -7.81 8.08
N THR A 294 23.14 -9.09 8.25
CA THR A 294 24.09 -10.18 8.54
C THR A 294 25.12 -10.38 7.42
N LEU A 295 24.71 -10.36 6.14
CA LEU A 295 25.65 -10.49 5.02
C LEU A 295 26.65 -9.33 4.97
N ALA A 296 26.18 -8.09 5.12
CA ALA A 296 27.02 -6.90 5.11
C ALA A 296 27.97 -6.86 6.32
N GLN A 297 27.49 -7.18 7.53
CA GLN A 297 28.32 -7.24 8.74
C GLN A 297 29.45 -8.29 8.61
N ARG A 298 29.13 -9.49 8.11
CA ARG A 298 30.03 -10.66 8.19
C ARG A 298 30.87 -10.95 6.96
N SER A 299 30.43 -10.55 5.76
CA SER A 299 31.02 -11.04 4.50
C SER A 299 31.21 -9.97 3.44
N LEU A 300 30.19 -9.15 3.14
CA LEU A 300 30.17 -8.29 1.95
C LEU A 300 30.34 -6.81 2.30
N PRO A 301 31.04 -6.01 1.48
CA PRO A 301 31.09 -4.56 1.65
C PRO A 301 29.76 -3.82 1.55
N ALA A 302 28.89 -4.29 0.65
CA ALA A 302 27.55 -3.73 0.43
C ALA A 302 26.56 -4.86 0.09
N VAL A 303 25.32 -4.68 0.52
CA VAL A 303 24.19 -5.55 0.18
C VAL A 303 22.98 -4.68 -0.07
N VAL A 304 22.35 -4.87 -1.23
CA VAL A 304 21.02 -4.32 -1.53
C VAL A 304 20.00 -5.44 -1.35
N ALA A 305 18.92 -5.18 -0.61
CA ALA A 305 17.83 -6.14 -0.43
C ALA A 305 16.49 -5.43 -0.32
N MET A 306 15.40 -6.16 -0.58
CA MET A 306 14.06 -5.59 -0.59
C MET A 306 13.44 -5.61 0.81
N GLN A 307 12.92 -4.46 1.26
CA GLN A 307 12.17 -4.34 2.52
C GLN A 307 10.76 -4.93 2.43
N TYR A 308 10.14 -4.76 1.27
CA TYR A 308 8.79 -5.20 0.93
C TYR A 308 8.83 -6.08 -0.34
N ALA A 309 7.68 -6.58 -0.77
CA ALA A 309 7.56 -7.14 -2.11
C ALA A 309 7.76 -6.03 -3.17
N ILE A 310 8.36 -6.38 -4.30
CA ILE A 310 8.66 -5.49 -5.43
C ILE A 310 8.08 -6.12 -6.71
N SER A 311 7.46 -5.32 -7.57
CA SER A 311 6.95 -5.83 -8.84
C SER A 311 8.08 -6.20 -9.80
N ASP A 312 7.83 -7.17 -10.69
CA ASP A 312 8.77 -7.56 -11.76
C ASP A 312 9.28 -6.35 -12.56
N ARG A 313 8.40 -5.38 -12.80
CA ARG A 313 8.72 -4.15 -13.54
C ARG A 313 9.70 -3.29 -12.75
N ALA A 314 9.38 -2.99 -11.49
CA ALA A 314 10.21 -2.16 -10.64
C ALA A 314 11.57 -2.82 -10.36
N ALA A 315 11.61 -4.14 -10.19
CA ALA A 315 12.85 -4.90 -10.02
C ALA A 315 13.74 -4.90 -11.27
N VAL A 316 13.15 -5.03 -12.47
CA VAL A 316 13.88 -4.96 -13.74
C VAL A 316 14.42 -3.55 -14.01
N GLU A 317 13.64 -2.50 -13.72
CA GLU A 317 14.08 -1.12 -13.88
C GLU A 317 15.19 -0.76 -12.89
N PHE A 318 15.01 -1.13 -11.62
CA PHE A 318 16.05 -0.99 -10.59
C PHE A 318 17.35 -1.65 -11.05
N ALA A 319 17.30 -2.92 -11.45
CA ALA A 319 18.50 -3.66 -11.83
C ALA A 319 19.19 -3.05 -13.06
N ARG A 320 18.44 -2.60 -14.08
CA ARG A 320 19.01 -1.92 -15.26
C ARG A 320 19.84 -0.71 -14.82
N SER A 321 19.18 0.29 -14.24
CA SER A 321 19.81 1.58 -13.92
C SER A 321 20.89 1.45 -12.85
N PHE A 322 20.73 0.54 -11.89
CA PHE A 322 21.74 0.22 -10.89
C PHE A 322 23.02 -0.34 -11.51
N TYR A 323 22.90 -1.29 -12.44
CA TYR A 323 24.05 -1.88 -13.10
C TYR A 323 24.68 -0.95 -14.16
N GLU A 324 23.89 -0.12 -14.83
CA GLU A 324 24.40 0.96 -15.70
C GLU A 324 25.26 1.95 -14.89
N ALA A 325 24.74 2.46 -13.77
CA ALA A 325 25.49 3.36 -12.88
C ALA A 325 26.79 2.73 -12.33
N LEU A 326 26.76 1.44 -11.96
CA LEU A 326 27.97 0.71 -11.54
C LEU A 326 28.98 0.53 -12.69
N ALA A 327 28.52 0.31 -13.93
CA ALA A 327 29.39 0.22 -15.11
C ALA A 327 30.08 1.56 -15.42
N ASP A 328 29.39 2.68 -15.20
CA ASP A 328 29.91 4.04 -15.32
C ASP A 328 30.81 4.47 -14.14
N GLY A 329 31.04 3.58 -13.16
CA GLY A 329 31.99 3.78 -12.07
C GLY A 329 31.48 4.64 -10.90
N LEU A 330 30.15 4.77 -10.77
CA LEU A 330 29.54 5.44 -9.63
C LEU A 330 29.74 4.60 -8.34
N PRO A 331 29.87 5.26 -7.16
CA PRO A 331 29.74 4.61 -5.86
C PRO A 331 28.42 3.83 -5.75
N VAL A 332 28.41 2.71 -5.01
CA VAL A 332 27.24 1.81 -4.94
C VAL A 332 25.99 2.50 -4.39
N ASP A 333 26.15 3.48 -3.50
CA ASP A 333 25.09 4.29 -2.93
C ASP A 333 24.51 5.29 -3.93
N ALA A 334 25.35 5.93 -4.74
CA ALA A 334 24.88 6.75 -5.86
C ALA A 334 24.14 5.89 -6.89
N ALA A 335 24.65 4.69 -7.20
CA ALA A 335 23.98 3.74 -8.11
C ALA A 335 22.60 3.30 -7.59
N VAL A 336 22.42 3.12 -6.28
CA VAL A 336 21.09 2.87 -5.69
C VAL A 336 20.18 4.07 -5.87
N THR A 337 20.66 5.30 -5.62
CA THR A 337 19.85 6.52 -5.81
C THR A 337 19.41 6.69 -7.28
N GLU A 338 20.31 6.55 -8.26
CA GLU A 338 19.97 6.62 -9.69
C GLU A 338 18.89 5.57 -10.06
N ALA A 339 19.00 4.35 -9.52
CA ALA A 339 18.00 3.31 -9.72
C ALA A 339 16.64 3.62 -9.08
N ARG A 340 16.61 4.28 -7.91
CA ARG A 340 15.36 4.76 -7.29
C ARG A 340 14.70 5.87 -8.11
N VAL A 341 15.50 6.78 -8.67
CA VAL A 341 15.02 7.84 -9.60
C VAL A 341 14.42 7.21 -10.87
N ALA A 342 15.06 6.20 -11.44
CA ALA A 342 14.49 5.47 -12.57
C ALA A 342 13.13 4.83 -12.21
N MET A 343 13.03 4.15 -11.07
CA MET A 343 11.79 3.54 -10.57
C MET A 343 10.66 4.56 -10.34
N SER A 344 10.95 5.74 -9.77
CA SER A 344 9.93 6.76 -9.48
C SER A 344 9.35 7.43 -10.74
N THR A 345 10.08 7.40 -11.86
CA THR A 345 9.61 7.96 -13.14
C THR A 345 8.76 7.01 -13.98
N ALA A 346 8.84 5.68 -13.78
CA ALA A 346 8.24 4.70 -14.70
C ALA A 346 7.79 3.37 -14.03
N PRO A 347 6.56 3.28 -13.48
CA PRO A 347 5.42 4.15 -13.77
C PRO A 347 5.44 5.46 -12.96
N PRO A 348 4.84 6.55 -13.47
CA PRO A 348 4.64 7.76 -12.67
C PRO A 348 3.89 7.42 -11.38
N ASN A 349 4.25 8.09 -10.29
CA ASN A 349 3.61 7.97 -8.98
C ASN A 349 3.75 6.57 -8.33
N SER A 350 4.73 5.74 -8.75
CA SER A 350 5.11 4.56 -7.98
C SER A 350 5.81 4.97 -6.68
N VAL A 351 5.51 4.29 -5.57
CA VAL A 351 6.30 4.36 -4.32
C VAL A 351 7.23 3.16 -4.12
N GLU A 352 7.31 2.23 -5.08
CA GLU A 352 8.19 1.04 -5.01
C GLU A 352 9.68 1.37 -4.94
N TRP A 353 10.09 2.60 -5.31
CA TRP A 353 11.47 3.07 -5.21
C TRP A 353 12.01 3.09 -3.77
N GLY A 354 11.14 3.11 -2.75
CA GLY A 354 11.57 2.98 -1.35
C GLY A 354 11.82 1.53 -0.90
N THR A 355 11.51 0.54 -1.74
CA THR A 355 11.66 -0.88 -1.41
C THR A 355 13.11 -1.39 -1.37
N PRO A 356 14.03 -1.00 -2.28
CA PRO A 356 15.43 -1.42 -2.22
C PRO A 356 16.19 -0.69 -1.10
N VAL A 357 16.68 -1.43 -0.11
CA VAL A 357 17.46 -0.94 1.04
C VAL A 357 18.94 -1.29 0.85
N LEU A 358 19.81 -0.29 1.01
CA LEU A 358 21.26 -0.46 0.96
C LEU A 358 21.86 -0.56 2.36
N TYR A 359 22.39 -1.74 2.68
CA TYR A 359 23.27 -1.96 3.82
C TYR A 359 24.73 -1.88 3.37
N MET A 360 25.53 -1.06 4.04
CA MET A 360 26.92 -0.85 3.65
C MET A 360 27.84 -0.76 4.86
N ARG A 361 29.03 -1.36 4.72
CA ARG A 361 30.17 -1.16 5.63
C ARG A 361 31.42 -0.59 4.95
N ALA A 362 31.41 -0.43 3.63
CA ALA A 362 32.38 0.43 2.95
C ALA A 362 32.19 1.89 3.40
N THR A 363 33.25 2.68 3.46
CA THR A 363 33.17 4.04 4.00
C THR A 363 32.68 5.08 2.99
N ASP A 364 32.94 4.89 1.69
CA ASP A 364 32.75 5.90 0.65
C ASP A 364 31.91 5.42 -0.54
N GLY A 365 31.32 4.22 -0.45
CA GLY A 365 30.57 3.57 -1.53
C GLY A 365 31.42 2.96 -2.66
N ARG A 366 32.75 3.16 -2.66
CA ARG A 366 33.63 2.68 -3.73
C ARG A 366 34.07 1.24 -3.46
N ILE A 367 33.17 0.31 -3.78
CA ILE A 367 33.44 -1.14 -3.65
C ILE A 367 34.16 -1.73 -4.88
N PHE A 368 34.10 -1.03 -6.02
CA PHE A 368 34.81 -1.32 -7.26
C PHE A 368 35.66 -0.12 -7.69
N ASP A 369 36.80 -0.41 -8.30
CA ASP A 369 37.68 0.53 -8.99
C ASP A 369 37.74 0.09 -10.46
N MET A 370 36.88 0.70 -11.28
CA MET A 370 36.66 0.31 -12.67
C MET A 370 37.76 0.88 -13.57
N GLN A 371 38.68 0.03 -14.03
CA GLN A 371 39.69 0.46 -14.98
C GLN A 371 39.08 0.59 -16.37
N THR A 372 39.28 1.73 -17.02
CA THR A 372 39.04 1.83 -18.46
C THR A 372 39.95 0.82 -19.17
N ALA A 373 39.33 -0.04 -20.00
CA ALA A 373 40.08 -0.96 -20.83
C ALA A 373 41.05 -0.14 -21.70
N THR A 374 42.34 -0.19 -21.36
CA THR A 374 43.36 0.51 -22.14
C THR A 374 43.33 -0.08 -23.54
N PRO A 375 43.12 0.72 -24.61
CA PRO A 375 43.26 0.21 -25.96
C PRO A 375 44.62 -0.49 -26.07
N PRO A 376 44.72 -1.69 -26.66
CA PRO A 376 45.99 -2.41 -26.73
C PRO A 376 47.02 -1.45 -27.31
N ALA A 377 48.04 -1.13 -26.50
CA ALA A 377 48.95 -0.05 -26.82
C ALA A 377 49.52 -0.30 -28.22
N THR A 378 49.27 0.62 -29.15
CA THR A 378 49.86 0.57 -30.49
C THR A 378 51.35 0.32 -30.28
N PRO A 379 51.91 -0.81 -30.78
CA PRO A 379 53.26 -1.19 -30.45
C PRO A 379 54.18 -0.02 -30.80
N PRO A 380 55.06 0.40 -29.87
CA PRO A 380 55.85 1.61 -30.07
C PRO A 380 56.60 1.49 -31.38
N ALA A 381 56.38 2.46 -32.28
CA ALA A 381 57.05 2.51 -33.57
C ALA A 381 58.55 2.31 -33.34
N ALA A 382 59.10 1.26 -33.96
CA ALA A 382 60.34 0.64 -33.50
C ALA A 382 61.49 1.66 -33.38
N VAL A 383 61.81 2.05 -32.15
CA VAL A 383 63.01 2.84 -31.87
C VAL A 383 64.19 1.90 -32.07
N THR A 384 64.85 2.04 -33.21
CA THR A 384 66.06 1.30 -33.56
C THR A 384 67.14 1.50 -32.49
N ALA A 385 67.45 0.44 -31.74
CA ALA A 385 68.66 0.37 -30.93
C ALA A 385 69.91 0.32 -31.84
N PRO A 386 71.09 0.77 -31.38
CA PRO A 386 72.28 0.89 -32.23
C PRO A 386 72.85 -0.47 -32.65
N ALA A 387 73.49 -0.51 -33.82
CA ALA A 387 74.07 -1.71 -34.39
C ALA A 387 75.21 -2.31 -33.54
N ALA A 388 75.12 -3.61 -33.27
CA ALA A 388 76.28 -4.44 -32.94
C ALA A 388 77.04 -4.84 -34.22
N GLN A 389 78.37 -4.94 -34.13
CA GLN A 389 79.25 -5.23 -35.27
C GLN A 389 79.25 -6.73 -35.69
N PRO A 390 79.71 -7.05 -36.92
CA PRO A 390 79.21 -8.21 -37.66
C PRO A 390 80.05 -9.49 -37.54
N GLN A 391 79.42 -10.64 -37.74
CA GLN A 391 80.10 -11.88 -38.17
C GLN A 391 79.42 -12.53 -39.38
N VAL A 392 80.05 -12.26 -40.53
CA VAL A 392 80.26 -13.11 -41.72
C VAL A 392 79.66 -14.54 -41.70
N ALA A 393 78.85 -14.90 -42.71
CA ALA A 393 79.19 -15.94 -43.71
C ALA A 393 78.03 -16.34 -44.66
N THR A 394 78.05 -15.79 -45.88
CA THR A 394 77.75 -16.40 -47.21
C THR A 394 76.39 -17.10 -47.56
N PRO A 395 75.98 -17.11 -48.85
CA PRO A 395 74.66 -17.56 -49.35
C PRO A 395 74.84 -18.77 -50.34
N PRO A 396 74.05 -19.01 -51.43
CA PRO A 396 72.67 -18.66 -51.85
C PRO A 396 71.84 -19.91 -52.32
N VAL A 397 70.93 -19.74 -53.30
CA VAL A 397 70.28 -20.74 -54.23
C VAL A 397 68.84 -21.20 -53.87
N VAL A 398 67.80 -21.18 -54.73
CA VAL A 398 67.41 -20.40 -55.95
C VAL A 398 65.93 -20.70 -56.30
N SER A 399 65.23 -19.81 -57.02
CA SER A 399 63.83 -19.90 -57.55
C SER A 399 63.67 -20.93 -58.72
N PRO A 400 62.51 -21.14 -59.41
CA PRO A 400 61.61 -20.16 -60.09
C PRO A 400 60.11 -20.27 -59.67
N THR A 401 59.17 -19.33 -59.88
CA THR A 401 58.85 -18.33 -60.95
C THR A 401 57.93 -18.86 -62.08
N VAL A 402 57.09 -17.95 -62.60
CA VAL A 402 56.11 -17.97 -63.73
C VAL A 402 54.65 -17.99 -63.23
N GLU A 403 53.71 -17.12 -63.65
CA GLU A 403 53.71 -16.04 -64.68
C GLU A 403 53.04 -14.71 -64.16
N GLN A 404 52.44 -13.90 -65.04
CA GLN A 404 51.76 -12.59 -64.89
C GLN A 404 50.72 -12.46 -66.07
N PRO A 405 50.05 -11.33 -66.47
CA PRO A 405 50.26 -9.90 -66.12
C PRO A 405 48.98 -8.99 -65.95
N ASP A 406 49.21 -7.69 -65.68
CA ASP A 406 48.45 -6.48 -66.12
C ASP A 406 46.98 -6.17 -65.68
N THR A 407 46.50 -4.91 -65.47
CA THR A 407 47.08 -3.54 -65.62
C THR A 407 46.32 -2.43 -64.82
N GLU A 408 47.02 -1.31 -64.50
CA GLU A 408 46.56 0.12 -64.36
C GLU A 408 45.52 0.59 -63.29
N ARG A 409 45.86 1.50 -62.35
CA ARG A 409 45.76 3.02 -62.33
C ARG A 409 44.32 3.60 -62.23
N SER A 410 44.00 4.76 -61.60
CA SER A 410 44.70 5.72 -60.71
C SER A 410 43.72 6.85 -60.24
N THR A 411 44.08 7.59 -59.16
CA THR A 411 43.77 9.04 -58.89
C THR A 411 42.40 9.55 -58.36
N ILE A 412 42.51 10.68 -57.62
CA ILE A 412 41.51 11.42 -56.80
C ILE A 412 41.88 12.93 -56.93
N PRO A 413 40.97 13.92 -57.18
CA PRO A 413 40.51 14.81 -56.07
C PRO A 413 39.20 15.66 -56.25
N LEU A 414 38.72 16.20 -55.11
CA LEU A 414 38.18 17.56 -54.79
C LEU A 414 37.32 18.40 -55.79
N LEU A 415 36.11 18.84 -55.33
CA LEU A 415 35.39 20.17 -55.37
C LEU A 415 35.58 21.19 -56.56
N PRO A 416 34.67 22.19 -56.80
CA PRO A 416 33.19 22.31 -56.79
C PRO A 416 32.65 23.00 -58.10
N PRO A 417 31.94 24.17 -58.20
CA PRO A 417 30.65 24.70 -57.62
C PRO A 417 29.59 25.27 -58.65
N ALA A 418 28.42 25.75 -58.13
CA ALA A 418 27.68 27.01 -58.48
C ALA A 418 26.37 27.05 -59.33
N ARG A 419 25.53 28.08 -59.00
CA ARG A 419 24.39 28.75 -59.71
C ARG A 419 22.96 28.12 -59.69
N GLU A 420 21.83 28.85 -59.66
CA GLU A 420 21.50 30.28 -59.43
C GLU A 420 19.97 30.52 -59.13
N LYS A 421 19.61 31.63 -58.45
CA LYS A 421 18.28 32.33 -58.37
C LYS A 421 17.07 31.60 -57.71
N GLY A 422 16.16 32.30 -57.01
CA GLY A 422 16.09 33.75 -56.71
C GLY A 422 15.04 34.12 -55.65
N GLU A 423 15.17 35.34 -55.10
CA GLU A 423 14.43 35.93 -53.97
C GLU A 423 13.81 37.29 -54.43
N PRO A 424 13.00 38.04 -53.63
CA PRO A 424 13.63 39.01 -52.69
C PRO A 424 12.84 39.45 -51.42
N ALA A 425 13.60 39.87 -50.38
CA ALA A 425 13.41 41.09 -49.55
C ALA A 425 12.18 41.24 -48.58
N SER A 426 12.26 41.94 -47.42
CA SER A 426 13.41 42.45 -46.63
C SER A 426 13.03 43.02 -45.23
N ALA A 427 13.91 42.84 -44.25
CA ALA A 427 14.42 43.83 -43.25
C ALA A 427 13.50 44.67 -42.31
N SER A 428 13.63 44.37 -41.00
CA SER A 428 14.20 45.24 -39.93
C SER A 428 13.62 46.61 -39.50
N SER A 429 13.46 46.71 -38.16
CA SER A 429 13.80 47.84 -37.25
C SER A 429 12.77 48.94 -36.87
N ILE A 430 12.50 48.98 -35.56
CA ILE A 430 12.60 50.13 -34.62
C ILE A 430 11.64 51.37 -34.74
N LEU A 431 11.20 51.81 -33.56
CA LEU A 431 10.61 53.12 -33.14
C LEU A 431 9.09 53.41 -33.34
N ALA A 432 8.43 53.50 -32.17
CA ALA A 432 7.53 54.56 -31.70
C ALA A 432 6.28 55.03 -32.50
N GLY A 433 5.18 55.21 -31.75
CA GLY A 433 4.36 56.43 -31.92
C GLY A 433 2.85 56.27 -32.13
N ALA A 434 2.10 56.29 -31.03
CA ALA A 434 0.82 56.97 -30.85
C ALA A 434 -0.33 56.87 -31.90
N SER A 435 -1.45 56.33 -31.42
CA SER A 435 -2.78 56.99 -31.38
C SER A 435 -3.40 57.59 -32.65
N VAL A 436 -4.65 57.20 -32.96
CA VAL A 436 -5.88 57.97 -32.64
C VAL A 436 -7.15 57.19 -33.05
N ALA A 437 -8.24 57.43 -32.32
CA ALA A 437 -9.52 56.73 -32.44
C ALA A 437 -10.43 57.23 -33.59
N TRP A 438 -11.45 56.42 -33.92
CA TRP A 438 -12.76 56.94 -34.36
C TRP A 438 -13.92 56.38 -33.53
N ARG A 439 -14.86 57.28 -33.24
CA ARG A 439 -16.18 57.13 -32.57
C ARG A 439 -17.28 57.12 -33.68
N LYS A 440 -18.57 56.78 -33.53
CA LYS A 440 -19.51 56.19 -32.51
C LYS A 440 -20.93 56.29 -33.14
N ILE A 441 -22.03 55.88 -32.44
CA ILE A 441 -23.47 56.28 -32.59
C ILE A 441 -24.32 55.42 -33.58
N VAL A 442 -25.60 54.99 -33.36
CA VAL A 442 -26.58 54.85 -32.22
C VAL A 442 -27.69 53.81 -32.65
N GLY A 443 -28.57 53.32 -31.73
CA GLY A 443 -29.68 52.33 -31.94
C GLY A 443 -30.95 52.82 -32.70
N PRO A 444 -32.22 52.38 -32.43
CA PRO A 444 -32.78 51.84 -31.14
C PRO A 444 -33.91 50.73 -31.23
N SER A 445 -34.58 50.47 -30.08
CA SER A 445 -35.89 49.76 -29.84
C SER A 445 -35.97 48.21 -29.90
N GLY A 446 -36.77 47.50 -29.08
CA GLY A 446 -37.56 47.87 -27.89
C GLY A 446 -38.49 46.73 -27.35
N ASN A 447 -38.95 46.85 -26.09
CA ASN A 447 -40.05 46.13 -25.38
C ASN A 447 -39.81 44.66 -24.89
N THR A 448 -40.30 44.18 -23.72
CA THR A 448 -41.03 44.80 -22.56
C THR A 448 -41.10 43.86 -21.33
N LEU A 449 -41.05 44.44 -20.11
CA LEU A 449 -41.75 44.07 -18.83
C LEU A 449 -41.53 42.64 -18.23
N ASN A 450 -41.57 42.32 -16.92
CA ASN A 450 -41.59 42.98 -15.59
C ASN A 450 -41.39 41.85 -14.51
N ASP A 451 -41.21 42.00 -13.18
CA ASP A 451 -41.09 43.15 -12.26
C ASP A 451 -40.44 42.73 -10.91
N LEU A 452 -39.63 43.61 -10.28
CA LEU A 452 -39.66 44.10 -8.87
C LEU A 452 -39.69 43.11 -7.65
N ARG A 453 -39.07 43.38 -6.47
CA ARG A 453 -38.55 44.65 -5.89
C ARG A 453 -37.57 44.50 -4.70
N ARG A 454 -36.43 45.20 -4.77
CA ARG A 454 -35.74 46.05 -3.74
C ARG A 454 -35.50 45.56 -2.28
N VAL A 455 -34.24 45.72 -1.84
CA VAL A 455 -33.82 46.74 -0.82
C VAL A 455 -32.51 47.41 -1.30
N LYS A 456 -32.25 48.67 -0.89
CA LYS A 456 -31.04 49.46 -1.25
C LYS A 456 -30.12 49.71 -0.05
N ILE A 457 -28.82 49.52 -0.27
CA ILE A 457 -27.67 50.36 0.17
C ILE A 457 -27.61 50.82 1.65
N ILE A 458 -26.59 50.34 2.36
CA ILE A 458 -25.65 51.21 3.09
C ILE A 458 -24.21 50.78 2.72
N ARG A 459 -23.38 51.73 2.28
CA ARG A 459 -21.91 51.60 2.24
C ARG A 459 -21.35 52.42 3.41
N GLY A 460 -20.42 51.89 4.20
CA GLY A 460 -19.77 52.72 5.22
C GLY A 460 -19.04 52.05 6.37
N ILE A 461 -18.20 51.03 6.14
CA ILE A 461 -17.11 50.70 7.06
C ILE A 461 -15.84 50.53 6.23
N SER A 462 -14.79 51.28 6.56
CA SER A 462 -13.49 51.22 5.89
C SER A 462 -12.64 50.07 6.43
N LEU A 463 -11.77 49.52 5.58
CA LEU A 463 -10.94 48.33 5.86
C LEU A 463 -10.10 48.45 7.15
N GLY A 464 -9.76 49.68 7.57
CA GLY A 464 -9.03 49.95 8.81
C GLY A 464 -9.79 49.60 10.09
N ALA A 465 -11.13 49.66 10.11
CA ALA A 465 -11.90 49.29 11.30
C ALA A 465 -11.85 47.79 11.59
N PHE A 466 -11.79 46.96 10.55
CA PHE A 466 -11.65 45.50 10.67
C PHE A 466 -10.24 45.13 11.17
N LEU A 467 -9.21 45.82 10.68
CA LEU A 467 -7.83 45.65 11.15
C LEU A 467 -7.65 46.09 12.61
N ILE A 468 -8.30 47.16 13.06
CA ILE A 468 -8.26 47.58 14.47
C ILE A 468 -8.98 46.57 15.37
N LEU A 469 -10.16 46.06 14.99
CA LEU A 469 -10.82 44.99 15.75
C LEU A 469 -9.99 43.70 15.79
N ALA A 470 -9.38 43.31 14.66
CA ALA A 470 -8.52 42.13 14.60
C ALA A 470 -7.26 42.29 15.47
N LEU A 471 -6.63 43.48 15.49
CA LEU A 471 -5.52 43.75 16.40
C LEU A 471 -5.96 43.77 17.87
N PHE A 472 -7.16 44.28 18.17
CA PHE A 472 -7.69 44.32 19.53
C PHE A 472 -7.99 42.92 20.06
N PHE A 473 -8.60 42.05 19.24
CA PHE A 473 -8.77 40.63 19.57
C PHE A 473 -7.44 39.88 19.66
N TYR A 474 -6.50 40.10 18.74
CA TYR A 474 -5.18 39.48 18.76
C TYR A 474 -4.36 39.89 20.00
N LEU A 475 -4.43 41.15 20.42
CA LEU A 475 -3.78 41.62 21.64
C LEU A 475 -4.48 41.13 22.91
N ILE A 476 -5.81 41.00 22.92
CA ILE A 476 -6.54 40.37 24.04
C ILE A 476 -6.16 38.88 24.16
N PHE A 477 -6.03 38.15 23.05
CA PHE A 477 -5.63 36.74 23.06
C PHE A 477 -4.15 36.51 23.36
N ARG A 478 -3.27 37.42 22.93
CA ARG A 478 -1.81 37.29 23.15
C ARG A 478 -1.38 37.76 24.54
N ASN A 479 -2.13 38.68 25.16
CA ASN A 479 -1.81 39.23 26.48
C ASN A 479 -2.53 38.49 27.63
N SER A 480 -3.20 37.36 27.33
CA SER A 480 -3.83 36.47 28.32
C SER A 480 -3.04 35.17 28.60
N THR A 481 -1.88 34.99 27.97
CA THR A 481 -1.04 33.78 28.11
C THR A 481 0.34 34.09 28.71
N GLU A 482 0.38 34.95 29.73
CA GLU A 482 1.57 35.16 30.57
C GLU A 482 1.18 35.56 32.01
N GLN A 483 0.37 34.71 32.64
CA GLN A 483 0.32 34.58 34.09
C GLN A 483 0.48 33.11 34.44
N GLU A 484 1.41 32.80 35.33
CA GLU A 484 1.53 31.48 35.95
C GLU A 484 0.23 31.20 36.72
N THR A 485 -0.68 30.44 36.10
CA THR A 485 -1.87 29.95 36.78
C THR A 485 -1.46 28.82 37.72
N PRO A 486 -1.78 28.90 39.03
CA PRO A 486 -1.63 27.75 39.91
C PRO A 486 -2.50 26.62 39.34
N ALA A 487 -1.95 25.39 39.32
CA ALA A 487 -2.51 24.24 38.64
C ALA A 487 -4.05 24.19 38.74
N ALA A 488 -4.74 24.53 37.66
CA ALA A 488 -6.18 24.60 37.65
C ALA A 488 -6.73 23.20 37.88
N LEU A 489 -7.41 23.00 39.02
CA LEU A 489 -8.05 21.74 39.37
C LEU A 489 -9.10 21.44 38.30
N LEU A 490 -8.78 20.49 37.41
CA LEU A 490 -9.69 20.10 36.33
C LEU A 490 -11.02 19.63 36.94
N PRO A 491 -12.17 20.07 36.41
CA PRO A 491 -13.47 19.66 36.94
C PRO A 491 -13.63 18.13 36.80
N PRO A 492 -14.21 17.45 37.80
CA PRO A 492 -14.25 16.01 37.85
C PRO A 492 -15.05 15.44 36.68
N THR A 493 -14.38 14.70 35.80
CA THR A 493 -14.98 14.09 34.60
C THR A 493 -15.11 12.58 34.81
N ILE A 494 -16.31 12.04 34.58
CA ILE A 494 -16.62 10.61 34.79
C ILE A 494 -16.57 9.86 33.46
N SER A 495 -15.75 8.81 33.38
CA SER A 495 -15.65 7.91 32.22
C SER A 495 -15.92 6.46 32.65
N PHE A 496 -16.65 5.72 31.83
CA PHE A 496 -16.90 4.28 32.04
C PHE A 496 -16.07 3.47 31.05
N PHE A 497 -15.38 2.44 31.55
CA PHE A 497 -14.56 1.55 30.73
C PHE A 497 -15.23 0.21 30.43
N ARG A 498 -16.20 -0.21 31.25
CA ARG A 498 -16.94 -1.45 31.07
C ARG A 498 -18.30 -1.36 31.78
N VAL A 499 -19.37 -1.60 31.01
CA VAL A 499 -20.74 -1.74 31.50
C VAL A 499 -21.25 -3.06 30.94
N GLU A 500 -21.00 -4.16 31.65
CA GLU A 500 -21.49 -5.48 31.23
C GLU A 500 -22.96 -5.65 31.63
N PRO A 501 -23.87 -6.00 30.69
CA PRO A 501 -25.25 -6.35 31.02
C PRO A 501 -25.30 -7.67 31.79
N ALA A 502 -26.29 -7.82 32.67
CA ALA A 502 -26.52 -9.10 33.34
C ALA A 502 -27.19 -10.09 32.37
N VAL A 503 -26.63 -11.30 32.26
CA VAL A 503 -27.18 -12.38 31.43
C VAL A 503 -27.83 -13.42 32.34
N VAL A 504 -29.07 -13.83 32.00
CA VAL A 504 -29.80 -14.86 32.76
C VAL A 504 -29.67 -16.21 32.08
N VAL A 505 -28.84 -17.09 32.64
CA VAL A 505 -28.61 -18.45 32.11
C VAL A 505 -29.33 -19.47 33.01
N ARG A 506 -30.29 -20.20 32.43
CA ARG A 506 -31.05 -21.28 33.10
C ARG A 506 -31.68 -20.87 34.45
N GLY A 507 -32.17 -19.63 34.56
CA GLY A 507 -32.82 -19.12 35.77
C GLY A 507 -31.87 -18.74 36.91
N LYS A 508 -30.56 -18.70 36.69
CA LYS A 508 -29.61 -18.00 37.57
C LYS A 508 -29.18 -16.69 36.91
N VAL A 509 -29.22 -15.62 37.70
CA VAL A 509 -28.69 -14.30 37.32
C VAL A 509 -27.19 -14.32 37.58
N GLU A 510 -26.38 -14.08 36.55
CA GLU A 510 -24.96 -13.73 36.76
C GLU A 510 -24.82 -12.23 37.03
N SER A 511 -23.87 -11.86 37.88
CA SER A 511 -23.68 -10.47 38.33
C SER A 511 -23.17 -9.58 37.21
N ALA A 512 -23.82 -8.45 36.97
CA ALA A 512 -23.30 -7.38 36.12
C ALA A 512 -22.10 -6.69 36.77
N GLN A 513 -21.12 -6.25 35.97
CA GLN A 513 -19.97 -5.50 36.43
C GLN A 513 -19.96 -4.08 35.84
N LEU A 514 -20.02 -3.08 36.71
CA LEU A 514 -19.84 -1.67 36.38
C LEU A 514 -18.40 -1.26 36.72
N SER A 515 -17.68 -0.61 35.80
CA SER A 515 -16.32 -0.12 36.06
C SER A 515 -16.11 1.31 35.53
N TRP A 516 -15.60 2.19 36.40
CA TRP A 516 -15.48 3.62 36.17
C TRP A 516 -14.07 4.15 36.49
N SER A 517 -13.76 5.30 35.89
CA SER A 517 -12.62 6.15 36.22
C SER A 517 -13.05 7.60 36.21
N ILE A 518 -12.52 8.38 37.15
CA ILE A 518 -12.87 9.79 37.34
C ILE A 518 -11.58 10.59 37.34
N THR A 519 -11.46 11.53 36.42
CA THR A 519 -10.29 12.41 36.27
C THR A 519 -10.59 13.81 36.80
N GLY A 520 -9.62 14.43 37.47
CA GLY A 520 -9.78 15.73 38.15
C GLY A 520 -9.61 15.61 39.67
N ASP A 521 -9.72 16.72 40.37
CA ASP A 521 -9.74 16.71 41.84
C ASP A 521 -11.12 16.29 42.36
N VAL A 522 -11.15 15.33 43.29
CA VAL A 522 -12.37 14.65 43.75
C VAL A 522 -12.28 14.41 45.26
N THR A 523 -13.19 15.01 46.01
CA THR A 523 -13.28 14.87 47.48
C THR A 523 -14.17 13.71 47.91
N SER A 524 -15.12 13.28 47.06
CA SER A 524 -15.96 12.10 47.31
C SER A 524 -16.58 11.55 46.03
N VAL A 525 -16.79 10.22 46.00
CA VAL A 525 -17.61 9.54 45.00
C VAL A 525 -18.70 8.76 45.73
N ALA A 526 -19.93 8.78 45.19
CA ALA A 526 -21.04 7.99 45.69
C ALA A 526 -21.78 7.33 44.53
N ILE A 527 -22.21 6.09 44.71
CA ILE A 527 -23.08 5.37 43.77
C ILE A 527 -24.41 5.05 44.43
N THR A 528 -25.50 5.21 43.69
CA THR A 528 -26.87 4.88 44.14
C THR A 528 -27.61 4.07 43.09
N GLY A 529 -28.45 3.15 43.54
CA GLY A 529 -29.33 2.34 42.69
C GLY A 529 -29.91 1.14 43.45
N PRO A 530 -30.72 0.30 42.81
CA PRO A 530 -31.34 -0.85 43.46
C PRO A 530 -30.30 -1.78 44.10
N GLY A 531 -30.50 -2.10 45.39
CA GLY A 531 -29.58 -2.93 46.17
C GLY A 531 -28.32 -2.22 46.68
N ILE A 532 -28.11 -0.95 46.37
CA ILE A 532 -27.00 -0.13 46.88
C ILE A 532 -27.56 1.08 47.64
N ASP A 533 -27.49 1.03 48.96
CA ASP A 533 -27.70 2.21 49.79
C ASP A 533 -26.42 3.05 49.85
N GLN A 534 -26.53 4.39 49.88
CA GLN A 534 -25.48 5.36 49.52
C GLN A 534 -24.07 5.02 50.02
N SER A 535 -23.30 4.28 49.21
CA SER A 535 -21.92 3.91 49.55
C SER A 535 -20.96 5.01 49.10
N LEU A 536 -20.36 5.72 50.07
CA LEU A 536 -19.21 6.59 49.84
C LEU A 536 -17.99 5.73 49.46
N ILE A 537 -17.52 5.89 48.22
CA ILE A 537 -16.34 5.23 47.68
C ILE A 537 -15.25 6.29 47.51
N PHE A 538 -14.12 6.14 48.19
CA PHE A 538 -13.02 7.12 48.15
C PHE A 538 -12.00 6.88 47.02
N SER A 539 -12.39 6.13 45.98
CA SER A 539 -11.50 5.74 44.87
C SER A 539 -11.95 6.37 43.55
N GLN A 540 -11.04 7.08 42.90
CA GLN A 540 -11.25 7.69 41.57
C GLN A 540 -11.48 6.63 40.48
N THR A 541 -10.85 5.45 40.62
CA THR A 541 -11.15 4.26 39.82
C THR A 541 -11.87 3.22 40.67
N GLY A 542 -12.90 2.58 40.13
CA GLY A 542 -13.69 1.62 40.90
C GLY A 542 -14.41 0.62 40.03
N GLY A 543 -14.71 -0.54 40.63
CA GLY A 543 -15.52 -1.59 40.03
C GLY A 543 -16.52 -2.10 41.05
N LEU A 544 -17.78 -2.23 40.64
CA LEU A 544 -18.84 -2.81 41.48
C LEU A 544 -19.53 -3.94 40.72
N ARG A 545 -19.74 -5.06 41.42
CA ARG A 545 -20.60 -6.15 40.94
C ARG A 545 -21.97 -6.04 41.61
N VAL A 546 -23.01 -6.12 40.80
CA VAL A 546 -24.41 -6.08 41.24
C VAL A 546 -25.18 -7.26 40.65
N THR A 547 -26.11 -7.81 41.42
CA THR A 547 -27.04 -8.85 40.95
C THR A 547 -28.41 -8.21 40.77
N LEU A 548 -28.98 -8.30 39.58
CA LEU A 548 -30.19 -7.57 39.19
C LEU A 548 -31.22 -8.52 38.59
N GLU A 549 -32.45 -8.49 39.11
CA GLU A 549 -33.56 -9.28 38.55
C GLU A 549 -34.21 -8.59 37.34
N GLN A 550 -34.08 -7.27 37.22
CA GLN A 550 -34.65 -6.44 36.16
C GLN A 550 -33.71 -5.29 35.78
N SER A 551 -33.79 -4.82 34.54
CA SER A 551 -33.02 -3.68 34.03
C SER A 551 -33.19 -2.45 34.94
N SER A 552 -32.07 -1.91 35.42
CA SER A 552 -32.04 -0.96 36.54
C SER A 552 -31.10 0.21 36.26
N ALA A 553 -31.49 1.40 36.71
CA ALA A 553 -30.66 2.60 36.62
C ALA A 553 -29.79 2.79 37.88
N PHE A 554 -28.54 3.17 37.65
CA PHE A 554 -27.57 3.55 38.66
C PHE A 554 -27.09 4.98 38.40
N VAL A 555 -26.85 5.74 39.46
CA VAL A 555 -26.30 7.09 39.36
C VAL A 555 -24.97 7.14 40.09
N LEU A 556 -23.90 7.46 39.35
CA LEU A 556 -22.59 7.73 39.92
C LEU A 556 -22.44 9.25 40.10
N THR A 557 -22.07 9.67 41.30
CA THR A 557 -21.91 11.07 41.70
C THR A 557 -20.47 11.32 42.14
N ALA A 558 -19.75 12.19 41.44
CA ALA A 558 -18.44 12.68 41.86
C ALA A 558 -18.58 14.12 42.39
N ARG A 559 -17.87 14.47 43.47
CA ARG A 559 -17.85 15.82 44.04
C ARG A 559 -16.44 16.29 44.30
N ASN A 560 -16.21 17.59 44.19
CA ASN A 560 -15.04 18.26 44.72
C ASN A 560 -15.49 19.37 45.69
N HIS A 561 -14.62 20.33 46.02
CA HIS A 561 -14.97 21.41 46.95
C HIS A 561 -16.02 22.40 46.40
N ASP A 562 -16.10 22.57 45.07
CA ASP A 562 -16.89 23.62 44.42
C ASP A 562 -18.03 23.08 43.53
N GLN A 563 -17.99 21.81 43.13
CA GLN A 563 -18.85 21.22 42.10
C GLN A 563 -19.29 19.78 42.43
N THR A 564 -20.38 19.36 41.80
CA THR A 564 -20.92 17.99 41.84
C THR A 564 -21.32 17.59 40.42
N VAL A 565 -20.82 16.44 39.97
CA VAL A 565 -21.09 15.86 38.64
C VAL A 565 -21.76 14.52 38.83
N THR A 566 -22.87 14.30 38.13
CA THR A 566 -23.64 13.05 38.17
C THR A 566 -23.77 12.45 36.79
N GLN A 567 -23.54 11.14 36.66
CA GLN A 567 -23.78 10.40 35.44
C GLN A 567 -24.68 9.20 35.73
N GLN A 568 -25.78 9.08 35.00
CA GLN A 568 -26.68 7.94 35.06
C GLN A 568 -26.25 6.88 34.05
N VAL A 569 -26.31 5.61 34.47
CA VAL A 569 -26.05 4.42 33.65
C VAL A 569 -27.19 3.43 33.86
N VAL A 570 -27.73 2.87 32.78
CA VAL A 570 -28.76 1.82 32.85
C VAL A 570 -28.09 0.49 32.56
N ILE A 571 -28.16 -0.45 33.50
CA ILE A 571 -27.70 -1.83 33.30
C ILE A 571 -28.91 -2.65 32.86
N GLY A 572 -28.85 -3.18 31.64
CA GLY A 572 -29.85 -4.10 31.12
C GLY A 572 -29.72 -5.50 31.73
N VAL A 573 -30.85 -6.11 32.07
CA VAL A 573 -30.94 -7.56 32.31
C VAL A 573 -31.44 -8.19 31.01
N ILE A 574 -30.57 -8.96 30.34
CA ILE A 574 -30.94 -9.69 29.14
C ILE A 574 -31.59 -10.99 29.57
N ALA A 575 -32.92 -11.02 29.55
CA ALA A 575 -33.66 -12.27 29.60
C ALA A 575 -33.31 -13.11 28.36
N PRO A 576 -33.13 -14.43 28.48
CA PRO A 576 -32.99 -15.28 27.31
C PRO A 576 -34.26 -15.14 26.47
N MET A 577 -34.09 -14.81 25.19
CA MET A 577 -35.21 -14.77 24.25
C MET A 577 -35.94 -16.12 24.32
N PRO A 578 -37.29 -16.15 24.39
CA PRO A 578 -38.01 -17.40 24.21
C PRO A 578 -37.68 -17.93 22.82
N GLU A 579 -37.25 -19.19 22.72
CA GLU A 579 -36.92 -19.80 21.43
C GLU A 579 -38.10 -19.64 20.45
N PRO A 580 -37.91 -18.93 19.32
CA PRO A 580 -38.87 -19.00 18.24
C PRO A 580 -38.88 -20.42 17.70
N LYS A 581 -40.06 -20.94 17.34
CA LYS A 581 -40.24 -22.21 16.62
C LYS A 581 -39.13 -22.38 15.57
N SER A 582 -38.42 -23.51 15.67
CA SER A 582 -37.28 -23.96 14.84
C SER A 582 -36.91 -23.02 13.69
N ALA A 583 -35.78 -22.30 13.83
CA ALA A 583 -35.21 -21.54 12.73
C ALA A 583 -35.04 -22.43 11.48
N PRO A 584 -35.17 -21.89 10.26
CA PRO A 584 -34.83 -22.63 9.05
C PRO A 584 -33.38 -23.14 9.09
N ALA A 585 -33.12 -24.27 8.42
CA ALA A 585 -31.76 -24.76 8.26
C ALA A 585 -30.95 -23.84 7.34
N ALA A 586 -29.62 -23.85 7.51
CA ALA A 586 -28.69 -23.19 6.60
C ALA A 586 -28.95 -23.59 5.14
N GLY A 587 -29.09 -22.62 4.24
CA GLY A 587 -29.36 -22.87 2.82
C GLY A 587 -30.76 -23.42 2.50
N ALA A 588 -31.71 -23.38 3.44
CA ALA A 588 -33.12 -23.58 3.12
C ALA A 588 -33.56 -22.55 2.07
N THR A 589 -34.38 -22.97 1.10
CA THR A 589 -34.86 -22.12 0.00
C THR A 589 -36.31 -21.67 0.22
N GLN A 590 -36.62 -20.43 -0.15
CA GLN A 590 -37.98 -19.90 -0.21
C GLN A 590 -38.21 -19.22 -1.57
N GLU A 591 -39.24 -19.65 -2.29
CA GLU A 591 -39.67 -18.99 -3.53
C GLU A 591 -40.69 -17.89 -3.23
N ILE A 592 -40.49 -16.69 -3.78
CA ILE A 592 -41.46 -15.61 -3.78
C ILE A 592 -41.64 -15.15 -5.22
N GLU A 593 -42.72 -15.62 -5.84
CA GLU A 593 -43.06 -15.42 -7.26
C GLU A 593 -41.93 -15.87 -8.21
N ASP A 594 -41.12 -14.92 -8.71
CA ASP A 594 -40.04 -15.11 -9.66
C ASP A 594 -38.64 -14.98 -9.03
N ILE A 595 -38.54 -14.87 -7.70
CA ILE A 595 -37.27 -14.79 -6.95
C ILE A 595 -37.15 -15.92 -5.93
N THR A 596 -36.09 -16.73 -6.08
CA THR A 596 -35.63 -17.68 -5.06
C THR A 596 -34.76 -16.97 -4.02
N PHE A 597 -35.05 -17.18 -2.74
CA PHE A 597 -34.23 -16.76 -1.62
C PHE A 597 -33.59 -17.97 -0.91
N VAL A 598 -32.43 -17.76 -0.30
CA VAL A 598 -31.74 -18.75 0.55
C VAL A 598 -31.55 -18.21 1.97
N TYR A 599 -31.72 -19.07 2.97
CA TYR A 599 -31.61 -18.69 4.38
C TYR A 599 -30.17 -18.71 4.88
N VAL A 600 -29.70 -17.58 5.41
CA VAL A 600 -28.45 -17.47 6.15
C VAL A 600 -28.76 -17.48 7.66
N PRO A 601 -28.21 -18.41 8.45
CA PRO A 601 -28.47 -18.48 9.88
C PRO A 601 -27.93 -17.28 10.67
N ALA A 602 -28.64 -16.97 11.77
CA ALA A 602 -28.12 -16.10 12.82
C ALA A 602 -26.84 -16.68 13.42
N GLY A 603 -25.91 -15.82 13.83
CA GLY A 603 -24.68 -16.21 14.52
C GLY A 603 -23.48 -15.35 14.14
N GLU A 604 -22.39 -15.58 14.87
CA GLU A 604 -21.07 -14.98 14.60
C GLU A 604 -20.48 -15.48 13.27
N PHE A 605 -19.75 -14.61 12.58
CA PHE A 605 -18.74 -14.97 11.59
C PHE A 605 -17.54 -14.00 11.73
N THR A 606 -16.44 -14.31 11.05
CA THR A 606 -15.30 -13.38 10.92
C THR A 606 -15.43 -12.63 9.61
N MET A 607 -15.50 -11.29 9.68
CA MET A 607 -15.63 -10.40 8.53
C MET A 607 -14.27 -9.75 8.21
N GLY A 608 -13.94 -9.63 6.92
CA GLY A 608 -12.71 -9.00 6.44
C GLY A 608 -11.54 -9.95 6.25
N SER A 609 -10.33 -9.39 6.13
CA SER A 609 -9.15 -10.10 5.64
C SER A 609 -7.94 -10.01 6.58
N PRO A 610 -7.09 -11.06 6.63
CA PRO A 610 -5.77 -10.97 7.22
C PRO A 610 -4.87 -10.14 6.30
N LEU A 611 -3.90 -9.42 6.87
CA LEU A 611 -3.06 -8.43 6.15
C LEU A 611 -2.21 -9.03 5.01
N GLU A 612 -2.05 -10.35 5.01
CA GLU A 612 -1.38 -11.17 4.01
C GLU A 612 -2.26 -11.47 2.78
N LEU A 613 -3.59 -11.47 2.94
CA LEU A 613 -4.56 -11.79 1.88
C LEU A 613 -5.39 -10.57 1.43
N SER A 614 -5.29 -9.46 2.17
CA SER A 614 -5.85 -8.15 1.82
C SER A 614 -5.45 -7.72 0.41
N GLY A 615 -6.46 -7.42 -0.43
CA GLY A 615 -6.24 -6.84 -1.76
C GLY A 615 -6.13 -5.31 -1.71
N SER A 616 -6.71 -4.69 -0.68
CA SER A 616 -6.50 -3.28 -0.36
C SER A 616 -6.88 -3.01 1.10
N ALA A 617 -6.40 -1.90 1.66
CA ALA A 617 -6.63 -1.46 3.05
C ALA A 617 -8.03 -1.68 3.63
N ASN A 618 -9.04 -1.52 2.77
CA ASN A 618 -10.42 -1.37 3.19
C ASN A 618 -11.01 -2.68 3.73
N ASP A 619 -10.50 -3.84 3.31
CA ASP A 619 -10.97 -5.17 3.71
C ASP A 619 -10.38 -5.66 5.05
N HIS A 620 -9.55 -4.84 5.71
CA HIS A 620 -8.82 -5.16 6.94
C HIS A 620 -9.25 -4.23 8.10
N PRO A 621 -9.29 -4.68 9.38
CA PRO A 621 -8.94 -6.00 9.88
C PRO A 621 -10.05 -7.05 9.81
N GLU A 622 -9.65 -8.32 9.94
CA GLU A 622 -10.56 -9.36 10.42
C GLU A 622 -11.13 -8.96 11.78
N HIS A 623 -12.46 -9.00 11.90
CA HIS A 623 -13.18 -8.72 13.13
C HIS A 623 -14.39 -9.64 13.27
N LYS A 624 -14.91 -9.77 14.48
CA LYS A 624 -16.07 -10.62 14.76
C LYS A 624 -17.36 -9.84 14.55
N VAL A 625 -18.28 -10.44 13.79
CA VAL A 625 -19.60 -9.87 13.52
C VAL A 625 -20.67 -10.92 13.78
N ILE A 626 -21.62 -10.57 14.63
CA ILE A 626 -22.82 -11.33 14.96
C ILE A 626 -23.96 -10.78 14.12
N LEU A 627 -24.54 -11.63 13.27
CA LEU A 627 -25.71 -11.27 12.48
C LEU A 627 -26.95 -12.03 12.94
N ASP A 628 -28.10 -11.37 12.81
CA ASP A 628 -29.40 -12.06 12.81
C ASP A 628 -29.55 -12.99 11.61
N GLY A 629 -30.57 -13.84 11.64
CA GLY A 629 -30.90 -14.72 10.52
C GLY A 629 -31.75 -13.99 9.49
N TYR A 630 -31.44 -14.14 8.20
CA TYR A 630 -32.10 -13.45 7.10
C TYR A 630 -32.19 -14.35 5.85
N TRP A 631 -32.94 -13.89 4.86
CA TRP A 631 -33.07 -14.55 3.57
C TRP A 631 -32.48 -13.64 2.48
N ILE A 632 -31.50 -14.13 1.72
CA ILE A 632 -30.86 -13.37 0.64
C ILE A 632 -31.22 -13.98 -0.71
N GLY A 633 -31.32 -13.15 -1.76
CA GLY A 633 -31.59 -13.59 -3.13
C GLY A 633 -30.54 -14.60 -3.57
N LYS A 634 -31.00 -15.73 -4.12
CA LYS A 634 -30.13 -16.82 -4.57
C LYS A 634 -29.18 -16.36 -5.68
N THR A 635 -29.63 -15.43 -6.51
CA THR A 635 -28.86 -14.77 -7.56
C THR A 635 -29.00 -13.25 -7.43
N GLU A 636 -28.30 -12.50 -8.27
CA GLU A 636 -28.60 -11.10 -8.53
C GLU A 636 -30.01 -10.93 -9.13
N VAL A 637 -30.55 -9.71 -9.05
CA VAL A 637 -31.81 -9.34 -9.71
C VAL A 637 -31.62 -9.36 -11.23
N THR A 638 -32.48 -10.09 -11.92
CA THR A 638 -32.45 -10.20 -13.38
C THR A 638 -33.12 -9.03 -14.08
N ASN A 639 -32.80 -8.83 -15.35
CA ASN A 639 -33.48 -7.86 -16.21
C ASN A 639 -35.00 -8.08 -16.26
N ALA A 640 -35.48 -9.33 -16.32
CA ALA A 640 -36.90 -9.65 -16.31
C ALA A 640 -37.61 -9.26 -15.00
N GLN A 641 -36.98 -9.56 -13.86
CA GLN A 641 -37.48 -9.16 -12.54
C GLN A 641 -37.54 -7.62 -12.42
N TYR A 642 -36.48 -6.92 -12.84
CA TYR A 642 -36.42 -5.45 -12.80
C TYR A 642 -37.45 -4.79 -13.75
N ALA A 643 -37.65 -5.37 -14.95
CA ALA A 643 -38.61 -4.89 -15.94
C ALA A 643 -40.06 -4.81 -15.40
N SER A 644 -40.44 -5.66 -14.45
CA SER A 644 -41.74 -5.59 -13.79
C SER A 644 -41.93 -4.29 -12.99
N CYS A 645 -40.89 -3.82 -12.29
CA CYS A 645 -40.92 -2.53 -11.58
C CYS A 645 -40.99 -1.33 -12.54
N VAL A 646 -40.24 -1.39 -13.65
CA VAL A 646 -40.25 -0.33 -14.69
C VAL A 646 -41.60 -0.26 -15.39
N LYS A 647 -42.22 -1.41 -15.68
CA LYS A 647 -43.56 -1.50 -16.28
C LYS A 647 -44.64 -0.86 -15.39
N GLU A 648 -44.49 -0.97 -14.08
CA GLU A 648 -45.36 -0.31 -13.09
C GLU A 648 -44.98 1.15 -12.79
N LYS A 649 -43.92 1.66 -13.43
CA LYS A 649 -43.37 3.03 -13.27
C LYS A 649 -42.89 3.35 -11.86
N ALA A 650 -42.52 2.32 -11.08
CA ALA A 650 -41.95 2.46 -9.75
C ALA A 650 -40.40 2.50 -9.78
N CYS A 651 -39.80 2.03 -10.88
CA CYS A 651 -38.36 2.11 -11.14
C CYS A 651 -38.09 2.82 -12.47
N ASP A 652 -37.00 3.58 -12.56
CA ASP A 652 -36.48 4.09 -13.82
C ASP A 652 -35.87 2.96 -14.66
N PRO A 653 -35.98 3.00 -16.00
CA PRO A 653 -35.31 2.05 -16.88
C PRO A 653 -33.78 2.20 -16.79
N PRO A 654 -33.00 1.10 -16.82
CA PRO A 654 -31.54 1.15 -16.92
C PRO A 654 -31.10 1.93 -18.16
N THR A 655 -29.92 2.56 -18.09
CA THR A 655 -29.44 3.48 -19.15
C THR A 655 -28.92 2.79 -20.42
N ASN A 656 -28.74 1.46 -20.39
CA ASN A 656 -28.44 0.67 -21.58
C ASN A 656 -29.73 0.32 -22.37
N SER A 657 -29.60 -0.17 -23.60
CA SER A 657 -30.73 -0.63 -24.42
C SER A 657 -31.02 -2.13 -24.33
N ARG A 658 -30.14 -2.92 -23.66
CA ARG A 658 -30.15 -4.38 -23.68
C ARG A 658 -31.00 -5.02 -22.58
N TRP A 659 -31.29 -4.30 -21.50
CA TRP A 659 -32.12 -4.81 -20.39
C TRP A 659 -33.54 -5.24 -20.81
N ASN A 660 -34.06 -4.69 -21.91
CA ASN A 660 -35.38 -5.06 -22.46
C ASN A 660 -35.26 -5.96 -23.72
N ASP A 661 -34.08 -6.51 -23.98
CA ASP A 661 -33.90 -7.58 -24.96
C ASP A 661 -34.19 -8.93 -24.28
N GLY A 662 -35.09 -9.72 -24.88
CA GLY A 662 -35.49 -11.02 -24.34
C GLY A 662 -34.33 -12.03 -24.24
N THR A 663 -33.24 -11.84 -24.98
CA THR A 663 -32.03 -12.65 -24.85
C THR A 663 -31.28 -12.41 -23.53
N PHE A 664 -31.36 -11.20 -22.97
CA PHE A 664 -30.75 -10.80 -21.71
C PHE A 664 -31.71 -10.89 -20.51
N ALA A 665 -32.92 -11.44 -20.69
CA ALA A 665 -33.97 -11.50 -19.67
C ALA A 665 -33.49 -12.11 -18.33
N ASN A 666 -32.67 -13.18 -18.40
CA ASN A 666 -32.11 -13.87 -17.24
C ASN A 666 -30.68 -13.41 -16.87
N HIS A 667 -30.14 -12.38 -17.53
CA HIS A 667 -28.89 -11.74 -17.10
C HIS A 667 -29.17 -10.80 -15.92
N PRO A 668 -28.18 -10.54 -15.05
CA PRO A 668 -28.32 -9.55 -14.00
C PRO A 668 -28.62 -8.16 -14.59
N VAL A 669 -29.45 -7.39 -13.89
CA VAL A 669 -29.69 -5.99 -14.26
C VAL A 669 -28.46 -5.15 -13.95
N VAL A 670 -28.00 -4.41 -14.96
CA VAL A 670 -26.85 -3.50 -14.89
C VAL A 670 -27.20 -2.13 -15.44
N ASN A 671 -26.33 -1.15 -15.24
CA ASN A 671 -26.59 0.27 -15.48
C ASN A 671 -27.75 0.83 -14.64
N VAL A 672 -27.85 0.34 -13.40
CA VAL A 672 -28.74 0.85 -12.35
C VAL A 672 -27.91 1.48 -11.24
N SER A 673 -28.35 2.63 -10.74
CA SER A 673 -27.73 3.28 -9.58
C SER A 673 -28.10 2.57 -8.28
N TRP A 674 -27.41 2.90 -7.18
CA TRP A 674 -27.82 2.44 -5.85
C TRP A 674 -29.25 2.90 -5.50
N GLU A 675 -29.60 4.11 -5.94
CA GLU A 675 -30.93 4.69 -5.74
C GLU A 675 -32.01 3.93 -6.53
N ASN A 676 -31.69 3.47 -7.74
CA ASN A 676 -32.56 2.59 -8.52
C ASN A 676 -32.74 1.21 -7.85
N ALA A 677 -31.66 0.64 -7.31
CA ALA A 677 -31.71 -0.62 -6.58
C ALA A 677 -32.62 -0.51 -5.33
N VAL A 678 -32.49 0.58 -4.55
CA VAL A 678 -33.36 0.88 -3.41
C VAL A 678 -34.81 1.17 -3.82
N ALA A 679 -35.05 1.81 -4.97
CA ALA A 679 -36.40 1.98 -5.51
C ALA A 679 -37.06 0.61 -5.80
N TYR A 680 -36.29 -0.34 -6.37
CA TYR A 680 -36.76 -1.70 -6.61
C TYR A 680 -37.11 -2.44 -5.30
N THR A 681 -36.29 -2.35 -4.24
CA THR A 681 -36.62 -3.04 -2.98
C THR A 681 -37.83 -2.43 -2.27
N ARG A 682 -38.05 -1.12 -2.39
CA ARG A 682 -39.28 -0.45 -1.93
C ARG A 682 -40.50 -0.93 -2.70
N TRP A 683 -40.45 -0.93 -4.03
CA TRP A 683 -41.52 -1.47 -4.87
C TRP A 683 -41.81 -2.94 -4.54
N PHE A 684 -40.78 -3.78 -4.38
CA PHE A 684 -40.95 -5.18 -3.98
C PHE A 684 -41.69 -5.29 -2.64
N THR A 685 -41.29 -4.47 -1.65
CA THR A 685 -41.92 -4.41 -0.33
C THR A 685 -43.40 -4.01 -0.41
N GLU A 686 -43.71 -2.91 -1.09
CA GLU A 686 -45.08 -2.41 -1.26
C GLU A 686 -45.96 -3.39 -2.02
N LYS A 687 -45.40 -4.04 -3.06
CA LYS A 687 -46.12 -4.98 -3.93
C LYS A 687 -46.50 -6.27 -3.22
N ARG A 688 -45.62 -6.79 -2.36
CA ARG A 688 -45.73 -8.14 -1.78
C ARG A 688 -46.05 -8.14 -0.28
N GLY A 689 -45.96 -7.00 0.39
CA GLY A 689 -46.13 -6.88 1.85
C GLY A 689 -44.98 -7.49 2.65
N ILE A 690 -43.83 -7.75 2.01
CA ILE A 690 -42.66 -8.42 2.58
C ILE A 690 -41.51 -7.40 2.63
N PRO A 691 -41.10 -6.92 3.82
CA PRO A 691 -39.93 -6.06 3.99
C PRO A 691 -38.69 -6.57 3.25
N ALA A 692 -38.29 -5.80 2.23
CA ALA A 692 -37.15 -6.09 1.36
C ALA A 692 -36.21 -4.87 1.26
N ARG A 693 -34.91 -5.15 1.29
CA ARG A 693 -33.84 -4.15 1.21
C ARG A 693 -32.61 -4.72 0.50
N LEU A 694 -31.62 -3.87 0.28
CA LEU A 694 -30.27 -4.34 -0.02
C LEU A 694 -29.69 -5.02 1.23
N PRO A 695 -28.83 -6.05 1.07
CA PRO A 695 -28.07 -6.59 2.18
C PRO A 695 -27.14 -5.53 2.76
N SER A 696 -26.83 -5.60 4.05
CA SER A 696 -25.66 -4.89 4.57
C SER A 696 -24.38 -5.53 4.03
N GLU A 697 -23.27 -4.83 4.13
CA GLU A 697 -21.97 -5.35 3.72
C GLU A 697 -21.62 -6.65 4.46
N ALA A 698 -21.91 -6.71 5.77
CA ALA A 698 -21.67 -7.88 6.60
C ALA A 698 -22.58 -9.06 6.23
N GLU A 699 -23.85 -8.78 5.94
CA GLU A 699 -24.78 -9.80 5.46
C GLU A 699 -24.32 -10.36 4.12
N TRP A 700 -23.89 -9.50 3.19
CA TRP A 700 -23.36 -9.94 1.91
C TRP A 700 -22.12 -10.84 2.07
N GLU A 701 -21.14 -10.44 2.90
CA GLU A 701 -19.93 -11.25 3.09
C GLU A 701 -20.23 -12.59 3.76
N LYS A 702 -21.06 -12.62 4.80
CA LYS A 702 -21.48 -13.87 5.44
C LYS A 702 -22.18 -14.78 4.43
N ALA A 703 -23.09 -14.24 3.62
CA ALA A 703 -23.76 -14.98 2.55
C ALA A 703 -22.78 -15.58 1.51
N CYS A 704 -21.63 -14.92 1.28
CA CYS A 704 -20.59 -15.37 0.36
C CYS A 704 -19.70 -16.46 0.97
N ARG A 705 -19.09 -16.22 2.14
CA ARG A 705 -18.01 -17.06 2.69
C ARG A 705 -18.36 -17.93 3.89
N GLY A 706 -19.55 -17.77 4.46
CA GLY A 706 -19.94 -18.47 5.68
C GLY A 706 -19.15 -18.04 6.91
N ASP A 707 -19.05 -18.95 7.88
CA ASP A 707 -18.30 -18.86 9.13
C ASP A 707 -16.97 -19.64 9.11
N ASP A 708 -16.65 -20.33 8.00
CA ASP A 708 -15.44 -21.13 7.77
C ASP A 708 -14.34 -20.40 6.97
N LEU A 709 -14.33 -19.06 7.01
CA LEU A 709 -13.25 -18.17 6.52
C LEU A 709 -12.93 -18.24 5.01
N ARG A 710 -13.78 -18.81 4.16
CA ARG A 710 -13.47 -19.02 2.73
C ARG A 710 -13.04 -17.75 2.00
N LEU A 711 -12.12 -17.91 1.04
CA LEU A 711 -11.66 -16.82 0.17
C LEU A 711 -12.65 -16.54 -0.97
N TYR A 712 -13.34 -17.58 -1.43
CA TYR A 712 -14.32 -17.60 -2.52
C TYR A 712 -15.57 -18.37 -2.05
N PRO A 713 -16.74 -18.25 -2.70
CA PRO A 713 -17.96 -18.88 -2.16
C PRO A 713 -17.92 -20.41 -2.15
N TRP A 714 -17.23 -21.03 -3.11
CA TRP A 714 -17.12 -22.50 -3.21
C TRP A 714 -16.22 -23.13 -2.14
N GLU A 715 -16.35 -24.45 -1.98
CA GLU A 715 -15.54 -25.23 -1.04
C GLU A 715 -14.15 -25.55 -1.59
N GLY A 716 -13.13 -25.50 -0.72
CA GLY A 716 -11.75 -25.88 -1.03
C GLY A 716 -10.93 -24.82 -1.77
N ASP A 717 -9.66 -25.17 -2.05
CA ASP A 717 -8.63 -24.22 -2.50
C ASP A 717 -8.59 -23.99 -4.03
N ALA A 718 -9.68 -24.31 -4.74
CA ALA A 718 -9.75 -24.12 -6.19
C ALA A 718 -9.64 -22.62 -6.52
N LYS A 719 -8.67 -22.25 -7.37
CA LYS A 719 -8.46 -20.86 -7.80
C LYS A 719 -9.53 -20.47 -8.84
N PRO A 720 -9.98 -19.20 -8.88
CA PRO A 720 -10.95 -18.74 -9.87
C PRO A 720 -10.49 -19.04 -11.30
N SER A 721 -11.40 -19.58 -12.11
CA SER A 721 -11.16 -20.00 -13.50
C SER A 721 -12.44 -19.83 -14.33
N ALA A 722 -12.32 -19.86 -15.66
CA ALA A 722 -13.46 -19.69 -16.55
C ALA A 722 -14.54 -20.79 -16.43
N GLU A 723 -14.23 -21.94 -15.80
CA GLU A 723 -15.21 -22.97 -15.47
C GLU A 723 -16.02 -22.68 -14.19
N LEU A 724 -15.56 -21.75 -13.33
CA LEU A 724 -16.13 -21.49 -12.01
C LEU A 724 -16.93 -20.18 -11.93
N LEU A 725 -16.56 -19.16 -12.69
CA LEU A 725 -17.21 -17.85 -12.65
C LEU A 725 -16.95 -17.03 -13.92
N ASN A 726 -17.77 -16.00 -14.11
CA ASN A 726 -17.55 -14.97 -15.13
C ASN A 726 -16.76 -13.79 -14.53
N PHE A 727 -15.48 -13.66 -14.92
CA PHE A 727 -14.54 -12.62 -14.50
C PHE A 727 -13.60 -12.28 -15.67
N ARG A 728 -12.66 -11.35 -15.54
CA ARG A 728 -11.88 -10.84 -16.69
C ARG A 728 -11.20 -11.96 -17.48
N GLU A 729 -10.57 -12.90 -16.79
CA GLU A 729 -9.85 -14.01 -17.40
C GLU A 729 -10.77 -15.09 -18.03
N SER A 730 -12.10 -14.97 -17.90
CA SER A 730 -13.06 -15.74 -18.72
C SER A 730 -13.06 -15.31 -20.20
N GLY A 731 -12.68 -14.06 -20.48
CA GLY A 731 -12.68 -13.48 -21.82
C GLY A 731 -14.07 -13.15 -22.40
N ILE A 732 -15.14 -13.20 -21.60
CA ILE A 732 -16.52 -12.94 -22.06
C ILE A 732 -16.78 -11.43 -22.29
N ASP A 733 -16.19 -10.55 -21.47
CA ASP A 733 -16.38 -9.07 -21.46
C ASP A 733 -17.85 -8.59 -21.40
N ASP A 734 -18.75 -9.44 -20.90
CA ASP A 734 -20.16 -9.14 -20.71
C ASP A 734 -20.75 -10.00 -19.58
N THR A 735 -21.97 -9.69 -19.14
CA THR A 735 -22.66 -10.50 -18.13
C THR A 735 -23.06 -11.87 -18.68
N THR A 736 -23.18 -12.86 -17.79
CA THR A 736 -23.78 -14.17 -18.07
C THR A 736 -25.17 -14.26 -17.46
N ALA A 737 -26.02 -15.16 -17.96
CA ALA A 737 -27.28 -15.47 -17.30
C ALA A 737 -27.01 -15.92 -15.85
N VAL A 738 -27.83 -15.49 -14.89
CA VAL A 738 -27.64 -15.88 -13.49
C VAL A 738 -27.77 -17.40 -13.30
N GLY A 739 -26.98 -17.96 -12.39
CA GLY A 739 -26.91 -19.40 -12.14
C GLY A 739 -26.20 -20.21 -13.23
N SER A 740 -25.45 -19.56 -14.13
CA SER A 740 -24.67 -20.23 -15.20
C SER A 740 -23.54 -21.13 -14.64
N TYR A 741 -23.14 -20.92 -13.38
CA TYR A 741 -22.10 -21.69 -12.67
C TYR A 741 -22.70 -22.49 -11.49
N PRO A 742 -23.59 -23.47 -11.72
CA PRO A 742 -24.39 -24.09 -10.66
C PRO A 742 -23.61 -24.99 -9.69
N VAL A 743 -22.34 -25.27 -9.98
CA VAL A 743 -21.40 -25.96 -9.06
C VAL A 743 -20.71 -25.00 -8.10
N VAL A 744 -20.83 -23.70 -8.34
CA VAL A 744 -20.16 -22.63 -7.59
C VAL A 744 -21.18 -21.96 -6.68
N VAL A 745 -21.34 -22.59 -5.52
CA VAL A 745 -22.39 -22.28 -4.56
C VAL A 745 -21.75 -21.86 -3.24
N SER A 746 -22.26 -20.79 -2.64
CA SER A 746 -21.86 -20.36 -1.29
C SER A 746 -22.26 -21.39 -0.22
N PRO A 747 -21.71 -21.31 1.01
CA PRO A 747 -22.06 -22.23 2.10
C PRO A 747 -23.56 -22.28 2.43
N TYR A 748 -24.30 -21.25 2.03
CA TYR A 748 -25.74 -21.11 2.26
C TYR A 748 -26.56 -21.17 0.97
N GLY A 749 -26.03 -21.67 -0.14
CA GLY A 749 -26.81 -21.91 -1.35
C GLY A 749 -26.91 -20.74 -2.35
N ALA A 750 -26.26 -19.61 -2.08
CA ALA A 750 -26.26 -18.45 -2.98
C ALA A 750 -25.29 -18.69 -4.16
N LEU A 751 -25.72 -18.27 -5.34
CA LEU A 751 -24.98 -18.35 -6.60
C LEU A 751 -24.44 -16.97 -6.99
N ASP A 752 -23.44 -16.98 -7.87
CA ASP A 752 -22.86 -15.78 -8.51
C ASP A 752 -22.33 -14.73 -7.50
N MET A 753 -22.04 -15.14 -6.26
CA MET A 753 -21.43 -14.29 -5.22
C MET A 753 -19.98 -13.87 -5.54
N ALA A 754 -19.43 -14.28 -6.69
CA ALA A 754 -18.09 -13.94 -7.15
C ALA A 754 -18.11 -13.81 -8.68
N GLY A 755 -17.71 -12.66 -9.20
CA GLY A 755 -17.78 -12.34 -10.62
C GLY A 755 -19.19 -11.90 -11.06
N ASN A 756 -19.48 -12.07 -12.36
CA ASN A 756 -20.66 -11.58 -13.07
C ASN A 756 -20.87 -10.06 -12.92
N VAL A 757 -21.49 -9.56 -11.84
CA VAL A 757 -21.64 -8.12 -11.57
C VAL A 757 -21.32 -7.78 -10.12
N ALA A 758 -20.75 -6.59 -9.91
CA ALA A 758 -20.50 -6.08 -8.57
C ALA A 758 -21.82 -5.62 -7.96
N GLU A 759 -22.07 -5.95 -6.70
CA GLU A 759 -23.40 -5.81 -6.12
C GLU A 759 -23.50 -4.68 -5.10
N TRP A 760 -24.48 -3.79 -5.28
CA TRP A 760 -24.79 -2.74 -4.32
C TRP A 760 -25.27 -3.32 -2.98
N THR A 761 -24.61 -2.91 -1.89
CA THR A 761 -25.07 -3.16 -0.52
C THR A 761 -25.68 -1.88 0.10
N ALA A 762 -26.28 -1.97 1.27
CA ALA A 762 -26.89 -0.83 1.95
C ALA A 762 -25.86 0.20 2.46
N ASP A 763 -24.66 -0.25 2.81
CA ASP A 763 -23.68 0.49 3.60
C ASP A 763 -23.06 1.67 2.85
N TRP A 764 -22.80 2.75 3.58
CA TRP A 764 -21.85 3.77 3.13
C TRP A 764 -20.43 3.19 3.17
N TYR A 765 -19.59 3.54 2.20
CA TYR A 765 -18.20 3.13 2.17
C TYR A 765 -17.35 4.06 3.01
N ASP A 766 -16.67 3.49 4.01
CA ASP A 766 -15.51 4.07 4.68
C ASP A 766 -14.37 3.04 4.72
N ARG A 767 -13.15 3.50 4.42
CA ARG A 767 -11.93 2.68 4.36
C ARG A 767 -11.50 2.18 5.73
N GLY A 768 -11.77 2.93 6.80
CA GLY A 768 -11.38 2.58 8.17
C GLY A 768 -12.43 1.79 8.96
N TYR A 769 -13.63 1.59 8.42
CA TYR A 769 -14.81 1.16 9.18
C TYR A 769 -14.60 -0.13 9.97
N TYR A 770 -13.93 -1.14 9.41
CA TYR A 770 -13.70 -2.43 10.09
C TYR A 770 -12.90 -2.28 11.40
N GLY A 771 -12.06 -1.25 11.53
CA GLY A 771 -11.32 -0.95 12.77
C GLY A 771 -12.16 -0.28 13.87
N GLN A 772 -13.41 0.09 13.57
CA GLN A 772 -14.35 0.80 14.43
C GLN A 772 -15.79 0.24 14.34
N ALA A 773 -15.97 -0.92 13.69
CA ALA A 773 -17.26 -1.53 13.44
C ALA A 773 -17.93 -1.99 14.74
N GLN A 774 -19.26 -2.08 14.72
CA GLN A 774 -20.03 -2.66 15.83
C GLN A 774 -20.14 -4.17 15.65
N ASP A 775 -19.93 -4.93 16.72
CA ASP A 775 -19.94 -6.40 16.70
C ASP A 775 -21.29 -7.02 16.30
N SER A 776 -22.42 -6.29 16.37
CA SER A 776 -23.76 -6.85 16.14
C SER A 776 -24.52 -6.09 15.04
N ASN A 777 -24.93 -6.79 13.98
CA ASN A 777 -25.65 -6.26 12.82
C ASN A 777 -25.09 -4.90 12.30
N PRO A 778 -23.79 -4.77 11.98
CA PRO A 778 -23.24 -3.53 11.45
C PRO A 778 -23.87 -3.15 10.10
N THR A 779 -24.07 -1.85 9.92
CA THR A 779 -24.73 -1.23 8.76
C THR A 779 -23.87 -0.14 8.10
N GLY A 780 -22.55 -0.18 8.31
CA GLY A 780 -21.62 0.85 7.87
C GLY A 780 -21.64 2.10 8.75
N PRO A 781 -20.95 3.18 8.34
CA PRO A 781 -21.01 4.48 8.97
C PRO A 781 -22.32 5.21 8.62
N ASP A 782 -22.72 6.19 9.43
CA ASP A 782 -23.98 6.94 9.25
C ASP A 782 -24.04 7.75 7.93
N SER A 783 -22.87 8.13 7.39
CA SER A 783 -22.73 8.92 6.16
C SER A 783 -21.46 8.56 5.38
N GLY A 784 -21.44 8.91 4.09
CA GLY A 784 -20.30 8.76 3.19
C GLY A 784 -20.61 9.32 1.80
N ASP A 785 -19.61 9.35 0.92
CA ASP A 785 -19.76 9.82 -0.47
C ASP A 785 -20.10 8.68 -1.45
N ASN A 786 -19.63 7.46 -1.17
CA ASN A 786 -19.77 6.27 -2.01
C ASN A 786 -20.49 5.16 -1.25
N ARG A 787 -21.21 4.29 -1.95
CA ARG A 787 -21.82 3.07 -1.39
C ARG A 787 -20.94 1.86 -1.66
N VAL A 788 -21.00 0.87 -0.79
CA VAL A 788 -20.19 -0.35 -0.91
C VAL A 788 -20.72 -1.25 -2.05
N LEU A 789 -19.78 -1.82 -2.79
CA LEU A 789 -19.97 -2.84 -3.83
C LEU A 789 -19.19 -4.10 -3.45
N ARG A 790 -19.77 -5.29 -3.67
CA ARG A 790 -19.11 -6.59 -3.38
C ARG A 790 -19.16 -7.57 -4.55
N GLY A 791 -18.37 -8.65 -4.48
CA GLY A 791 -18.37 -9.77 -5.44
C GLY A 791 -17.43 -9.65 -6.65
N GLY A 792 -17.01 -8.44 -7.02
CA GLY A 792 -16.30 -8.22 -8.29
C GLY A 792 -17.25 -8.37 -9.49
N SER A 793 -16.75 -8.49 -10.72
CA SER A 793 -17.59 -8.58 -11.92
C SER A 793 -16.89 -9.28 -13.08
N PHE A 794 -17.57 -9.45 -14.22
CA PHE A 794 -17.00 -9.94 -15.48
C PHE A 794 -15.76 -9.16 -15.97
N TYR A 795 -15.53 -7.95 -15.44
CA TYR A 795 -14.39 -7.10 -15.77
C TYR A 795 -13.27 -7.12 -14.70
N GLY A 796 -13.52 -7.71 -13.52
CA GLY A 796 -12.57 -7.81 -12.42
C GLY A 796 -11.55 -8.93 -12.61
N ASP A 797 -10.31 -8.70 -12.19
CA ASP A 797 -9.26 -9.72 -12.12
C ASP A 797 -9.50 -10.72 -10.97
N ARG A 798 -8.80 -11.86 -10.99
CA ARG A 798 -8.89 -12.92 -9.96
C ARG A 798 -8.89 -12.46 -8.49
N ASP A 799 -8.19 -11.36 -8.18
CA ASP A 799 -8.02 -10.95 -6.79
C ASP A 799 -9.18 -10.09 -6.25
N VAL A 800 -10.03 -9.50 -7.12
CA VAL A 800 -11.19 -8.68 -6.69
C VAL A 800 -12.51 -9.45 -6.55
N VAL A 801 -12.50 -10.74 -6.88
CA VAL A 801 -13.67 -11.65 -6.77
C VAL A 801 -13.66 -12.49 -5.47
N ARG A 802 -12.82 -12.13 -4.50
CA ARG A 802 -12.78 -12.77 -3.17
C ARG A 802 -13.92 -12.24 -2.28
N CYS A 803 -14.51 -13.10 -1.45
CA CYS A 803 -15.69 -12.76 -0.64
C CYS A 803 -15.51 -11.59 0.34
N PHE A 804 -14.28 -11.26 0.74
CA PHE A 804 -14.00 -10.13 1.66
C PHE A 804 -13.60 -8.82 0.96
N ILE A 805 -13.35 -8.84 -0.35
CA ILE A 805 -12.93 -7.63 -1.07
C ILE A 805 -14.10 -6.65 -1.13
N ARG A 806 -13.78 -5.38 -0.84
CA ARG A 806 -14.71 -4.26 -0.87
C ARG A 806 -14.35 -3.35 -2.04
N ASP A 807 -15.31 -3.10 -2.91
CA ASP A 807 -15.24 -1.99 -3.86
C ASP A 807 -16.29 -0.94 -3.49
N ASN A 808 -16.31 0.20 -4.18
CA ASN A 808 -17.26 1.27 -3.90
C ASN A 808 -17.44 2.20 -5.10
N ASP A 809 -18.63 2.78 -5.23
CA ASP A 809 -18.88 3.83 -6.21
C ASP A 809 -19.98 4.78 -5.71
N LYS A 810 -20.13 5.94 -6.35
CA LYS A 810 -21.13 6.95 -5.99
C LYS A 810 -22.54 6.40 -6.16
N PRO A 811 -23.48 6.70 -5.22
CA PRO A 811 -24.83 6.13 -5.25
C PRO A 811 -25.64 6.47 -6.52
N VAL A 812 -25.26 7.54 -7.23
CA VAL A 812 -25.87 8.00 -8.50
C VAL A 812 -25.33 7.30 -9.75
N ASN A 813 -24.24 6.53 -9.66
CA ASN A 813 -23.58 5.95 -10.83
C ASN A 813 -24.23 4.62 -11.25
N GLY A 814 -24.55 4.47 -12.54
CA GLY A 814 -25.11 3.26 -13.13
C GLY A 814 -24.15 2.61 -14.14
N ASN A 815 -23.22 1.78 -13.67
CA ASN A 815 -22.18 1.16 -14.51
C ASN A 815 -22.65 -0.15 -15.19
N ARG A 816 -22.01 -0.52 -16.31
CA ARG A 816 -22.32 -1.77 -17.06
C ARG A 816 -22.00 -3.07 -16.33
N HIS A 817 -21.38 -2.97 -15.16
CA HIS A 817 -20.87 -4.08 -14.35
C HIS A 817 -21.34 -4.01 -12.88
N ASN A 818 -22.25 -3.09 -12.55
CA ASN A 818 -22.86 -2.97 -11.22
C ASN A 818 -24.32 -3.40 -11.29
N GLY A 819 -24.70 -4.37 -10.43
CA GLY A 819 -26.07 -4.83 -10.20
C GLY A 819 -26.37 -4.87 -8.71
N PHE A 820 -27.29 -5.74 -8.28
CA PHE A 820 -27.65 -5.94 -6.88
C PHE A 820 -28.43 -7.23 -6.66
N ARG A 821 -28.49 -7.73 -5.41
CA ARG A 821 -29.44 -8.77 -4.96
C ARG A 821 -30.32 -8.29 -3.81
N LEU A 822 -31.46 -8.94 -3.61
CA LEU A 822 -32.39 -8.62 -2.51
C LEU A 822 -32.03 -9.34 -1.22
N LEU A 823 -32.43 -8.75 -0.10
CA LEU A 823 -32.54 -9.41 1.19
C LEU A 823 -33.93 -9.13 1.79
N ILE A 824 -34.54 -10.14 2.40
CA ILE A 824 -35.78 -10.02 3.19
C ILE A 824 -35.57 -10.53 4.62
N GLU A 825 -36.25 -9.90 5.57
CA GLU A 825 -36.10 -10.24 6.99
C GLU A 825 -36.80 -11.55 7.36
N ARG A 826 -36.24 -12.28 8.34
CA ARG A 826 -36.75 -13.58 8.82
C ARG A 826 -38.18 -13.55 9.39
N SER A 827 -38.67 -12.39 9.79
CA SER A 827 -39.95 -12.21 10.50
C SER A 827 -41.20 -12.21 9.60
N THR A 828 -41.03 -12.26 8.28
CA THR A 828 -41.99 -11.63 7.33
C THR A 828 -43.00 -12.57 6.65
N VAL A 829 -43.02 -13.86 6.97
CA VAL A 829 -44.01 -14.82 6.41
C VAL A 829 -45.15 -15.08 7.40
N PRO A 830 -46.37 -14.55 7.18
CA PRO A 830 -47.55 -15.05 7.87
C PRO A 830 -47.80 -16.51 7.42
N PRO A 831 -48.21 -17.42 8.33
CA PRO A 831 -48.33 -18.82 8.00
C PRO A 831 -49.35 -19.02 6.86
N THR A 832 -48.96 -19.81 5.86
CA THR A 832 -49.85 -20.27 4.79
C THR A 832 -51.14 -20.80 5.42
N PRO A 833 -52.33 -20.31 5.02
CA PRO A 833 -53.57 -20.78 5.61
C PRO A 833 -53.73 -22.27 5.30
N THR A 834 -53.70 -23.10 6.34
CA THR A 834 -53.93 -24.54 6.24
C THR A 834 -55.24 -24.77 5.48
N PRO A 835 -55.25 -25.58 4.40
CA PRO A 835 -56.49 -25.91 3.72
C PRO A 835 -57.44 -26.56 4.74
N ALA A 836 -58.65 -26.02 4.87
CA ALA A 836 -59.62 -26.51 5.83
C ALA A 836 -59.89 -28.00 5.58
N PRO A 837 -59.98 -28.83 6.63
CA PRO A 837 -60.23 -30.26 6.46
C PRO A 837 -61.56 -30.47 5.74
N THR A 838 -61.51 -31.18 4.61
CA THR A 838 -62.70 -31.52 3.83
C THR A 838 -63.60 -32.42 4.67
N LEU A 839 -64.67 -31.85 5.23
CA LEU A 839 -65.73 -32.63 5.86
C LEU A 839 -66.44 -33.45 4.78
N THR A 840 -66.25 -34.76 4.82
CA THR A 840 -67.10 -35.70 4.08
C THR A 840 -68.52 -35.61 4.64
N PRO A 841 -69.56 -35.45 3.78
CA PRO A 841 -70.95 -35.47 4.21
C PRO A 841 -71.37 -36.88 4.69
N PRO A 842 -72.45 -36.99 5.49
CA PRO A 842 -72.83 -38.20 6.23
C PRO A 842 -73.39 -39.33 5.35
#